data_AF-A0AAD2H4P2-F1
#
_entry.id   AF-A0AAD2H4P2-F1
#
_cell.length_a   1.000
_cell.length_b   1.000
_cell.length_c   1.000
_cell.angle_alpha   90.00
_cell.angle_beta   90.00
_cell.angle_gamma   90.00
#
_symmetry.space_group_name_H-M   'P 1'
#
loop_
_entity.id
_entity.type
_entity.pdbx_description
1 polymer ?
#
loop_
_entity_poly.entity_id
_entity_poly.type
_entity_poly.pdbx_seq_one_letter_code
_entity_poly.pdbx_strand_id
1 'polypeptide(L)'
;MAVLSRLIPSATSAYLLQAALALIFVPQQNEKYYDLGGAAGFLSTSLLSLYYPALKAKFNHGVPLPPITSFAPRQLLVTAALGLWSARLGSFLVARALKAGGDSRFDEVKKDPKRFSFFWFAQATWVFVVGLPVYLVNTVPPVLHPALSRRDYLALGLFAGSFLFEVIADRQKTQWRRAKDAKRHDENFISSGLWAISRHPNYVGEVGIHIGIWALATGSLTSIHFPTGTAVAALASPLLTYFLLRKVSGVPPLEKAGDKKFGADPKWQQYKRQRVGQYPQFFVSATACLFPPPAMISASLVLAACAFAGIADAHPYHDQQPMAHDLERLVDVIDVTTEPWGSKFGLQTDLPYSGPLSFAHLPYSKCLEDGQSRFDIAILGLPFDTTTSYRPGARFGPTGIRIGSRRQHIEGYTLAWNSSPHELGASILDCGDVPLTPVDNAQALEQMEVAYTTLLNRPVQGGTNTAYKSSTAALAKDGSEHPRLVTLGGDHTIVLPILRSLNKVYGPVSVIHFDAHLDTWAPPPLSTGIGRINHGSFFAIAAEEHLIANNSIHGGIRCHMGRQDIVHDTEVGFQLISAEDIDDYGVDQIISKIRQRVGNSPVYLSLDIDVIDPGLAPATGTPEVGGWTTPDITSIAAAEIIFDFLNMMQMDAPPKPHVGPF
;
A
#
# COMPACT_ATOMS: atom_id res chain seq x y z
N MET A 1 10.32 4.30 -0.96
CA MET A 1 11.48 4.02 -1.83
C MET A 1 11.31 2.80 -2.76
N ALA A 2 10.29 1.93 -2.57
CA ALA A 2 10.10 0.70 -3.34
C ALA A 2 9.72 0.86 -4.83
N VAL A 3 9.20 2.01 -5.26
CA VAL A 3 8.80 2.24 -6.67
C VAL A 3 10.00 2.49 -7.58
N LEU A 4 10.98 3.28 -7.12
CA LEU A 4 12.16 3.64 -7.92
C LEU A 4 13.07 2.43 -8.17
N SER A 5 13.18 1.51 -7.20
CA SER A 5 13.94 0.26 -7.38
C SER A 5 13.33 -0.64 -8.45
N ARG A 6 11.99 -0.64 -8.63
CA ARG A 6 11.29 -1.38 -9.69
C ARG A 6 11.50 -0.81 -11.10
N LEU A 7 11.99 0.42 -11.22
CA LEU A 7 12.36 1.02 -12.52
C LEU A 7 13.79 0.69 -12.96
N ILE A 8 14.65 0.22 -12.05
CA ILE A 8 16.04 -0.15 -12.36
C ILE A 8 16.12 -1.13 -13.54
N PRO A 9 15.32 -2.21 -13.62
CA PRO A 9 15.37 -3.13 -14.76
C PRO A 9 15.04 -2.46 -16.10
N SER A 10 14.09 -1.52 -16.09
CA SER A 10 13.70 -0.77 -17.30
C SER A 10 14.80 0.21 -17.71
N ALA A 11 15.39 0.92 -16.76
CA ALA A 11 16.55 1.79 -17.00
C ALA A 11 17.74 0.97 -17.53
N THR A 12 18.09 -0.13 -16.86
CA THR A 12 19.15 -1.04 -17.26
C THR A 12 18.91 -1.59 -18.66
N SER A 13 17.69 -2.01 -19.00
CA SER A 13 17.34 -2.46 -20.35
C SER A 13 17.56 -1.39 -21.41
N ALA A 14 17.07 -0.17 -21.18
CA ALA A 14 17.22 0.93 -22.12
C ALA A 14 18.70 1.26 -22.37
N TYR A 15 19.51 1.31 -21.32
CA TYR A 15 20.93 1.65 -21.43
C TYR A 15 21.79 0.50 -21.96
N LEU A 16 21.54 -0.74 -21.54
CA LEU A 16 22.30 -1.91 -22.02
C LEU A 16 22.10 -2.15 -23.51
N LEU A 17 20.86 -2.02 -24.02
CA LEU A 17 20.61 -2.20 -25.44
C LEU A 17 21.37 -1.14 -26.26
N GLN A 18 21.28 0.14 -25.88
CA GLN A 18 21.98 1.19 -26.62
C GLN A 18 23.50 1.08 -26.49
N ALA A 19 24.02 0.63 -25.34
CA ALA A 19 25.44 0.34 -25.19
C ALA A 19 25.90 -0.79 -26.11
N ALA A 20 25.13 -1.88 -26.21
CA ALA A 20 25.43 -3.00 -27.11
C ALA A 20 25.39 -2.57 -28.59
N LEU A 21 24.40 -1.77 -28.99
CA LEU A 21 24.31 -1.23 -30.35
C LEU A 21 25.44 -0.24 -30.64
N ALA A 22 25.81 0.60 -29.69
CA ALA A 22 26.94 1.51 -29.82
C ALA A 22 28.27 0.75 -30.01
N LEU A 23 28.50 -0.31 -29.25
CA LEU A 23 29.70 -1.16 -29.40
C LEU A 23 29.82 -1.78 -30.79
N ILE A 24 28.70 -2.07 -31.45
CA ILE A 24 28.69 -2.64 -32.81
C ILE A 24 28.84 -1.54 -33.87
N PHE A 25 28.04 -0.47 -33.77
CA PHE A 25 27.86 0.48 -34.86
C PHE A 25 28.78 1.70 -34.80
N VAL A 26 29.28 2.09 -33.62
CA VAL A 26 30.24 3.20 -33.50
C VAL A 26 31.56 2.88 -34.18
N PRO A 27 32.20 1.70 -34.00
CA PRO A 27 33.43 1.35 -34.71
C PRO A 27 33.24 1.29 -36.24
N GLN A 28 32.04 0.92 -36.69
CA GLN A 28 31.69 0.83 -38.11
C GLN A 28 31.29 2.18 -38.73
N GLN A 29 31.17 3.25 -37.92
CA GLN A 29 30.66 4.55 -38.34
C GLN A 29 29.31 4.44 -39.08
N ASN A 30 28.44 3.53 -38.61
CA ASN A 30 27.21 3.18 -39.31
C ASN A 30 25.98 3.67 -38.54
N GLU A 31 25.33 4.73 -39.04
CA GLU A 31 24.14 5.34 -38.46
C GLU A 31 22.82 4.75 -38.97
N LYS A 32 22.83 3.87 -39.98
CA LYS A 32 21.61 3.45 -40.70
C LYS A 32 20.58 2.77 -39.79
N TYR A 33 21.04 2.18 -38.69
CA TYR A 33 20.20 1.46 -37.72
C TYR A 33 19.97 2.24 -36.42
N TYR A 34 20.43 3.50 -36.33
CA TYR A 34 20.25 4.31 -35.13
C TYR A 34 18.77 4.48 -34.75
N ASP A 35 17.91 4.84 -35.70
CA ASP A 35 16.47 4.98 -35.44
C ASP A 35 15.80 3.63 -35.14
N LEU A 36 16.31 2.52 -35.70
CA LEU A 36 15.85 1.16 -35.37
C LEU A 36 16.21 0.79 -33.92
N GLY A 37 17.41 1.19 -33.47
CA GLY A 37 17.87 0.98 -32.10
C GLY A 37 16.96 1.67 -31.07
N GLY A 38 16.49 2.88 -31.37
CA GLY A 38 15.51 3.58 -30.54
C GLY A 38 14.16 2.85 -30.48
N ALA A 39 13.64 2.41 -31.64
CA ALA A 39 12.37 1.69 -31.72
C ALA A 39 12.44 0.33 -31.00
N ALA A 40 13.53 -0.41 -31.21
CA ALA A 40 13.83 -1.65 -30.51
C ALA A 40 13.91 -1.41 -29.00
N GLY A 41 14.55 -0.32 -28.56
CA GLY A 41 14.62 0.07 -27.16
C GLY A 41 13.26 0.27 -26.51
N PHE A 42 12.37 1.05 -27.11
CA PHE A 42 11.01 1.21 -26.59
C PHE A 42 10.25 -0.12 -26.50
N LEU A 43 10.35 -0.98 -27.53
CA LEU A 43 9.67 -2.27 -27.55
C LEU A 43 10.23 -3.23 -26.50
N SER A 44 11.56 -3.41 -26.47
CA SER A 44 12.23 -4.31 -25.54
C SER A 44 12.06 -3.87 -24.09
N THR A 45 12.19 -2.58 -23.81
CA THR A 45 12.05 -2.05 -22.45
C THR A 45 10.60 -2.08 -21.99
N SER A 46 9.63 -1.86 -22.87
CA SER A 46 8.21 -2.01 -22.53
C SER A 46 7.85 -3.47 -22.23
N LEU A 47 8.27 -4.41 -23.09
CA LEU A 47 8.07 -5.85 -22.87
C LEU A 47 8.78 -6.33 -21.61
N LEU A 48 10.03 -5.91 -21.38
CA LEU A 48 10.74 -6.23 -20.17
C LEU A 48 10.02 -5.63 -18.96
N SER A 49 9.61 -4.37 -18.97
CA SER A 49 8.90 -3.77 -17.83
C SER A 49 7.61 -4.52 -17.47
N LEU A 50 6.89 -5.04 -18.47
CA LEU A 50 5.66 -5.81 -18.30
C LEU A 50 5.93 -7.22 -17.75
N TYR A 51 6.96 -7.90 -18.25
CA TYR A 51 7.28 -9.28 -17.89
C TYR A 51 8.36 -9.45 -16.83
N TYR A 52 9.09 -8.40 -16.45
CA TYR A 52 10.23 -8.48 -15.53
C TYR A 52 9.84 -9.11 -14.18
N PRO A 53 8.71 -8.77 -13.55
CA PRO A 53 8.27 -9.46 -12.34
C PRO A 53 8.14 -10.97 -12.55
N ALA A 54 7.53 -11.38 -13.67
CA ALA A 54 7.35 -12.79 -14.01
C ALA A 54 8.66 -13.49 -14.46
N LEU A 55 9.57 -12.78 -15.11
CA LEU A 55 10.88 -13.30 -15.51
C LEU A 55 11.77 -13.52 -14.29
N LYS A 56 11.72 -12.61 -13.32
CA LYS A 56 12.40 -12.77 -12.02
C LYS A 56 11.82 -13.97 -11.27
N ALA A 57 10.49 -14.12 -11.23
CA ALA A 57 9.84 -15.28 -10.63
C ALA A 57 10.19 -16.59 -11.35
N LYS A 58 10.20 -16.60 -12.69
CA LYS A 58 10.63 -17.76 -13.48
C LYS A 58 12.07 -18.16 -13.23
N PHE A 59 12.99 -17.20 -13.15
CA PHE A 59 14.41 -17.46 -12.93
C PHE A 59 14.69 -17.98 -11.51
N ASN A 60 14.00 -17.42 -10.52
CA ASN A 60 14.23 -17.79 -9.12
C ASN A 60 13.44 -19.03 -8.68
N HIS A 61 12.23 -19.25 -9.22
CA HIS A 61 11.25 -20.23 -8.71
C HIS A 61 10.66 -21.15 -9.79
N GLY A 62 11.10 -21.05 -11.06
CA GLY A 62 10.66 -21.95 -12.14
C GLY A 62 9.23 -21.75 -12.63
N VAL A 63 8.53 -20.70 -12.19
CA VAL A 63 7.13 -20.41 -12.56
C VAL A 63 7.02 -20.08 -14.06
N PRO A 64 6.01 -20.63 -14.79
CA PRO A 64 5.80 -20.30 -16.20
C PRO A 64 5.43 -18.82 -16.41
N LEU A 65 5.77 -18.28 -17.58
CA LEU A 65 5.39 -16.90 -17.91
C LEU A 65 3.87 -16.79 -18.06
N PRO A 66 3.26 -15.75 -17.47
CA PRO A 66 1.81 -15.64 -17.48
C PRO A 66 1.29 -15.24 -18.87
N PRO A 67 0.07 -15.68 -19.25
CA PRO A 67 -0.54 -15.31 -20.52
C PRO A 67 -0.88 -13.81 -20.54
N ILE A 68 -0.98 -13.21 -21.73
CA ILE A 68 -1.28 -11.76 -21.87
C ILE A 68 -2.60 -11.37 -21.16
N THR A 69 -3.56 -12.31 -21.06
CA THR A 69 -4.85 -12.12 -20.39
C THR A 69 -4.75 -11.92 -18.88
N SER A 70 -3.61 -12.21 -18.24
CA SER A 70 -3.42 -12.02 -16.80
C SER A 70 -3.07 -10.57 -16.43
N PHE A 71 -2.69 -9.75 -17.40
CA PHE A 71 -2.32 -8.35 -17.14
C PHE A 71 -3.56 -7.47 -17.09
N ALA A 72 -3.51 -6.39 -16.31
CA ALA A 72 -4.62 -5.46 -16.21
C ALA A 72 -4.87 -4.77 -17.56
N PRO A 73 -6.14 -4.45 -17.91
CA PRO A 73 -6.47 -3.79 -19.17
C PRO A 73 -5.64 -2.53 -19.43
N ARG A 74 -5.40 -1.73 -18.39
CA ARG A 74 -4.60 -0.50 -18.49
C ARG A 74 -3.15 -0.76 -18.85
N GLN A 75 -2.51 -1.78 -18.26
CA GLN A 75 -1.12 -2.16 -18.58
C GLN A 75 -0.98 -2.53 -20.05
N LEU A 76 -1.92 -3.35 -20.55
CA LEU A 76 -1.97 -3.76 -21.94
C LEU A 76 -2.18 -2.57 -22.87
N LEU A 77 -3.11 -1.66 -22.54
CA LEU A 77 -3.43 -0.50 -23.38
C LEU A 77 -2.26 0.49 -23.46
N VAL A 78 -1.62 0.85 -22.33
CA VAL A 78 -0.48 1.79 -22.36
C VAL A 78 0.74 1.18 -23.04
N THR A 79 1.00 -0.11 -22.83
CA THR A 79 2.10 -0.84 -23.47
C THR A 79 1.87 -0.98 -24.98
N ALA A 80 0.65 -1.33 -25.38
CA ALA A 80 0.28 -1.40 -26.79
C ALA A 80 0.34 -0.02 -27.47
N ALA A 81 -0.12 1.04 -26.81
CA ALA A 81 -0.08 2.39 -27.36
C ALA A 81 1.36 2.84 -27.66
N LEU A 82 2.28 2.66 -26.71
CA LEU A 82 3.70 2.97 -26.90
C LEU A 82 4.35 2.06 -27.96
N GLY A 83 4.01 0.77 -27.96
CA GLY A 83 4.52 -0.20 -28.92
C GLY A 83 4.08 0.08 -30.36
N LEU A 84 2.80 0.40 -30.58
CA LEU A 84 2.24 0.77 -31.88
C LEU A 84 2.91 2.02 -32.44
N TRP A 85 3.07 3.05 -31.60
CA TRP A 85 3.78 4.26 -31.99
C TRP A 85 5.25 3.97 -32.34
N SER A 86 5.98 3.26 -31.47
CA SER A 86 7.39 2.93 -31.68
C SER A 86 7.62 2.11 -32.96
N ALA A 87 6.83 1.05 -33.18
CA ALA A 87 6.95 0.21 -34.35
C ALA A 87 6.66 0.98 -35.65
N ARG A 88 5.64 1.85 -35.63
CA ARG A 88 5.29 2.71 -36.76
C ARG A 88 6.38 3.74 -37.06
N LEU A 89 6.85 4.46 -36.05
CA LEU A 89 7.86 5.51 -36.23
C LEU A 89 9.20 4.90 -36.66
N GLY A 90 9.64 3.83 -36.00
CA GLY A 90 10.86 3.11 -36.33
C GLY A 90 10.87 2.57 -37.76
N SER A 91 9.81 1.86 -38.18
CA SER A 91 9.72 1.34 -39.55
C SER A 91 9.71 2.45 -40.60
N PHE A 92 9.02 3.56 -40.33
CA PHE A 92 9.00 4.72 -41.23
C PHE A 92 10.38 5.38 -41.36
N LEU A 93 11.10 5.56 -40.25
CA LEU A 93 12.42 6.20 -40.23
C LEU A 93 13.49 5.32 -40.90
N VAL A 94 13.50 4.02 -40.65
CA VAL A 94 14.43 3.07 -41.27
C VAL A 94 14.21 3.00 -42.78
N ALA A 95 12.96 2.86 -43.24
CA ALA A 95 12.65 2.86 -44.66
C ALA A 95 13.14 4.13 -45.36
N ARG A 96 13.06 5.28 -44.67
CA ARG A 96 13.57 6.57 -45.17
C ARG A 96 15.10 6.59 -45.20
N ALA A 97 15.77 6.16 -44.14
CA ALA A 97 17.23 6.16 -44.04
C ALA A 97 17.86 5.25 -45.11
N LEU A 98 17.29 4.06 -45.32
CA LEU A 98 17.75 3.12 -46.36
C LEU A 98 17.57 3.71 -47.76
N LYS A 99 16.45 4.39 -48.03
CA LYS A 99 16.20 5.02 -49.33
C LYS A 99 17.08 6.25 -49.57
N ALA A 100 17.43 7.00 -48.52
CA ALA A 100 18.24 8.22 -48.61
C ALA A 100 19.75 7.98 -48.53
N GLY A 101 20.19 6.74 -48.26
CA GLY A 101 21.61 6.38 -48.16
C GLY A 101 22.26 6.64 -46.80
N GLY A 102 21.51 7.16 -45.83
CA GLY A 102 21.99 7.57 -44.50
C GLY A 102 21.19 8.75 -43.95
N ASP A 103 21.56 9.24 -42.76
CA ASP A 103 20.98 10.45 -42.18
C ASP A 103 22.05 11.52 -42.05
N SER A 104 21.86 12.63 -42.77
CA SER A 104 22.83 13.72 -42.86
C SER A 104 23.17 14.37 -41.53
N ARG A 105 22.35 14.18 -40.49
CA ARG A 105 22.64 14.66 -39.13
C ARG A 105 23.90 14.02 -38.53
N PHE A 106 24.26 12.82 -38.99
CA PHE A 106 25.37 12.06 -38.45
C PHE A 106 26.65 12.15 -39.30
N ASP A 107 26.65 12.85 -40.43
CA ASP A 107 27.77 12.85 -41.39
C ASP A 107 29.10 13.35 -40.80
N GLU A 108 29.04 14.34 -39.92
CA GLU A 108 30.20 14.85 -39.18
C GLU A 108 30.43 14.12 -37.85
N VAL A 109 29.35 13.65 -37.24
CA VAL A 109 29.36 13.04 -35.89
C VAL A 109 29.92 11.62 -35.93
N LYS A 110 29.60 10.81 -36.95
CA LYS A 110 29.99 9.40 -37.05
C LYS A 110 31.51 9.18 -37.16
N LYS A 111 32.26 10.22 -37.50
CA LYS A 111 33.73 10.21 -37.59
C LYS A 111 34.42 10.34 -36.22
N ASP A 112 33.71 10.86 -35.21
CA ASP A 112 34.22 11.00 -33.84
C ASP A 112 33.51 9.97 -32.94
N PRO A 113 34.20 8.91 -32.51
CA PRO A 113 33.59 7.86 -31.68
C PRO A 113 32.97 8.37 -30.39
N LYS A 114 33.55 9.41 -29.75
CA LYS A 114 33.03 9.96 -28.49
C LYS A 114 31.71 10.70 -28.73
N ARG A 115 31.67 11.55 -29.76
CA ARG A 115 30.45 12.27 -30.13
C ARG A 115 29.38 11.32 -30.63
N PHE A 116 29.73 10.29 -31.40
CA PHE A 116 28.75 9.33 -31.89
C PHE A 116 28.16 8.48 -30.75
N SER A 117 28.99 8.06 -29.79
CA SER A 117 28.54 7.32 -28.60
C SER A 117 27.55 8.14 -27.75
N PHE A 118 27.77 9.45 -27.62
CA PHE A 118 26.84 10.34 -26.91
C PHE A 118 25.41 10.28 -27.47
N PHE A 119 25.24 10.18 -28.79
CA PHE A 119 23.91 10.06 -29.39
C PHE A 119 23.20 8.76 -28.96
N TRP A 120 23.91 7.63 -28.93
CA TRP A 120 23.35 6.36 -28.47
C TRP A 120 22.89 6.41 -27.01
N PHE A 121 23.68 7.03 -26.12
CA PHE A 121 23.27 7.19 -24.71
C PHE A 121 22.17 8.23 -24.51
N ALA A 122 22.16 9.31 -25.30
CA ALA A 122 21.05 10.26 -25.33
C ALA A 122 19.75 9.59 -25.81
N GLN A 123 19.85 8.64 -26.76
CA GLN A 123 18.72 7.81 -27.18
C GLN A 123 18.25 6.90 -26.05
N ALA A 124 19.14 6.32 -25.25
CA ALA A 124 18.77 5.54 -24.06
C ALA A 124 17.97 6.38 -23.06
N THR A 125 18.44 7.61 -22.77
CA THR A 125 17.71 8.55 -21.91
C THR A 125 16.34 8.91 -22.48
N TRP A 126 16.26 9.12 -23.79
CA TRP A 126 14.99 9.39 -24.47
C TRP A 126 14.01 8.21 -24.34
N VAL A 127 14.48 6.98 -24.60
CA VAL A 127 13.69 5.74 -24.43
C VAL A 127 13.18 5.59 -23.00
N PHE A 128 14.03 5.88 -22.02
CA PHE A 128 13.66 5.77 -20.60
C PHE A 128 12.63 6.82 -20.18
N VAL A 129 12.91 8.10 -20.42
CA VAL A 129 12.07 9.21 -19.94
C VAL A 129 10.73 9.26 -20.67
N VAL A 130 10.71 9.02 -21.98
CA VAL A 130 9.46 9.04 -22.76
C VAL A 130 8.60 7.81 -22.47
N GLY A 131 9.21 6.65 -22.21
CA GLY A 131 8.48 5.44 -21.82
C GLY A 131 8.08 5.41 -20.34
N LEU A 132 8.53 6.36 -19.52
CA LEU A 132 8.35 6.38 -18.06
C LEU A 132 6.90 6.13 -17.59
N PRO A 133 5.84 6.73 -18.19
CA PRO A 133 4.46 6.45 -17.77
C PRO A 133 4.09 4.97 -17.92
N VAL A 134 4.56 4.31 -18.99
CA VAL A 134 4.31 2.88 -19.26
C VAL A 134 5.07 2.02 -18.27
N TYR A 135 6.36 2.31 -18.06
CA TYR A 135 7.20 1.53 -17.16
C TYR A 135 6.68 1.58 -15.73
N LEU A 136 6.25 2.77 -15.26
CA LEU A 136 5.63 2.93 -13.94
C LEU A 136 4.33 2.13 -13.82
N VAL A 137 3.43 2.19 -14.81
CA VAL A 137 2.18 1.42 -14.83
C VAL A 137 2.47 -0.08 -14.77
N ASN A 138 3.50 -0.55 -15.47
CA ASN A 138 3.88 -1.97 -15.48
C ASN A 138 4.53 -2.44 -14.17
N THR A 139 4.94 -1.54 -13.26
CA THR A 139 5.41 -1.92 -11.91
C THR A 139 4.28 -2.25 -10.92
N VAL A 140 3.03 -1.95 -11.28
CA VAL A 140 1.85 -2.20 -10.46
C VAL A 140 1.32 -3.61 -10.74
N PRO A 141 1.05 -4.43 -9.70
CA PRO A 141 0.40 -5.73 -9.87
C PRO A 141 -0.97 -5.61 -10.54
N PRO A 142 -1.36 -6.53 -11.46
CA PRO A 142 -2.63 -6.48 -12.19
C PRO A 142 -3.88 -6.26 -11.32
N VAL A 143 -3.95 -6.92 -10.17
CA VAL A 143 -5.07 -6.84 -9.21
C VAL A 143 -5.23 -5.45 -8.58
N LEU A 144 -4.17 -4.65 -8.53
CA LEU A 144 -4.15 -3.33 -7.91
C LEU A 144 -4.47 -2.20 -8.91
N HIS A 145 -4.72 -2.52 -10.17
CA HIS A 145 -5.14 -1.51 -11.15
C HIS A 145 -6.61 -1.13 -10.93
N PRO A 146 -6.93 0.17 -10.82
CA PRO A 146 -8.31 0.60 -10.82
C PRO A 146 -8.96 0.31 -12.17
N ALA A 147 -10.26 -0.02 -12.12
CA ALA A 147 -11.09 -0.22 -13.31
C ALA A 147 -10.99 0.97 -14.28
N LEU A 148 -11.19 0.69 -15.57
CA LEU A 148 -11.18 1.74 -16.58
C LEU A 148 -12.35 2.71 -16.34
N SER A 149 -12.01 3.98 -16.19
CA SER A 149 -12.92 5.09 -15.98
C SER A 149 -13.22 5.82 -17.29
N ARG A 150 -14.21 6.72 -17.27
CA ARG A 150 -14.50 7.60 -18.41
C ARG A 150 -13.28 8.39 -18.90
N ARG A 151 -12.39 8.79 -17.99
CA ARG A 151 -11.15 9.51 -18.33
C ARG A 151 -10.20 8.66 -19.19
N ASP A 152 -10.21 7.35 -18.99
CA ASP A 152 -9.34 6.43 -19.71
C ASP A 152 -9.79 6.24 -21.15
N TYR A 153 -11.10 6.16 -21.37
CA TYR A 153 -11.67 6.17 -22.72
C TYR A 153 -11.42 7.49 -23.45
N LEU A 154 -11.47 8.63 -22.76
CA LEU A 154 -11.09 9.92 -23.33
C LEU A 154 -9.60 9.98 -23.68
N ALA A 155 -8.71 9.46 -22.82
CA ALA A 155 -7.29 9.37 -23.07
C ALA A 155 -6.95 8.45 -24.26
N LEU A 156 -7.65 7.32 -24.39
CA LEU A 156 -7.57 6.44 -25.56
C LEU A 156 -8.03 7.15 -26.84
N GLY A 157 -9.13 7.89 -26.77
CA GLY A 157 -9.61 8.71 -27.88
C GLY A 157 -8.59 9.76 -28.31
N LEU A 158 -7.95 10.42 -27.34
CA LEU A 158 -6.86 11.37 -27.58
C LEU A 158 -5.67 10.69 -28.28
N PHE A 159 -5.21 9.55 -27.76
CA PHE A 159 -4.13 8.76 -28.37
C PHE A 159 -4.48 8.37 -29.81
N ALA A 160 -5.66 7.78 -30.04
CA ALA A 160 -6.08 7.30 -31.35
C ALA A 160 -6.20 8.45 -32.36
N GLY A 161 -6.79 9.58 -31.94
CA GLY A 161 -6.91 10.78 -32.77
C GLY A 161 -5.54 11.37 -33.12
N SER A 162 -4.64 11.48 -32.15
CA SER A 162 -3.27 11.98 -32.37
C SER A 162 -2.43 11.06 -33.23
N PHE A 163 -2.55 9.74 -33.04
CA PHE A 163 -1.90 8.73 -33.88
C PHE A 163 -2.38 8.81 -35.33
N LEU A 164 -3.70 8.91 -35.55
CA LEU A 164 -4.26 9.08 -36.89
C LEU A 164 -3.79 10.39 -37.53
N PHE A 165 -3.74 11.48 -36.76
CA PHE A 165 -3.25 12.78 -37.21
C PHE A 165 -1.81 12.72 -37.70
N GLU A 166 -0.92 12.05 -36.95
CA GLU A 166 0.47 11.81 -37.36
C GLU A 166 0.56 10.98 -38.64
N VAL A 167 -0.20 9.89 -38.72
CA VAL A 167 -0.21 8.99 -39.89
C VAL A 167 -0.68 9.72 -41.15
N ILE A 168 -1.75 10.51 -41.06
CA ILE A 168 -2.28 11.29 -42.19
C ILE A 168 -1.26 12.35 -42.61
N ALA A 169 -0.66 13.07 -41.66
CA ALA A 169 0.34 14.10 -41.94
C ALA A 169 1.53 13.53 -42.73
N ASP A 170 2.07 12.39 -42.31
CA ASP A 170 3.20 11.76 -42.99
C ASP A 170 2.82 11.13 -44.32
N ARG A 171 1.61 10.55 -44.44
CA ARG A 171 1.08 10.07 -45.74
C ARG A 171 0.95 11.21 -46.74
N GLN A 172 0.36 12.34 -46.34
CA GLN A 172 0.24 13.54 -47.18
C GLN A 172 1.62 14.02 -47.65
N LYS A 173 2.60 14.11 -46.74
CA LYS A 173 3.97 14.52 -47.07
C LYS A 173 4.67 13.53 -48.02
N THR A 174 4.42 12.23 -47.86
CA THR A 174 5.02 11.18 -48.69
C THR A 174 4.42 11.17 -50.09
N GLN A 175 3.10 11.30 -50.20
CA GLN A 175 2.40 11.39 -51.48
C GLN A 175 2.78 12.66 -52.24
N TRP A 176 2.84 13.81 -51.56
CA TRP A 176 3.30 15.06 -52.15
C TRP A 176 4.72 14.94 -52.69
N ARG A 177 5.66 14.35 -51.94
CA ARG A 177 7.02 14.11 -52.44
C ARG A 177 7.06 13.17 -53.65
N ARG A 178 6.31 12.06 -53.63
CA ARG A 178 6.21 11.14 -54.78
C ARG A 178 5.61 11.81 -56.01
N ALA A 179 4.62 12.69 -55.84
CA ALA A 179 4.01 13.44 -56.92
C ALA A 179 5.00 14.46 -57.52
N LYS A 180 5.79 15.13 -56.68
CA LYS A 180 6.89 16.00 -57.10
C LYS A 180 7.98 15.23 -57.86
N ASP A 181 8.43 14.09 -57.34
CA ASP A 181 9.42 13.23 -57.98
C ASP A 181 8.92 12.72 -59.35
N ALA A 182 7.61 12.45 -59.46
CA ALA A 182 6.93 12.09 -60.69
C ALA A 182 6.55 13.29 -61.59
N LYS A 183 7.02 14.50 -61.27
CA LYS A 183 6.77 15.76 -61.99
C LYS A 183 5.27 16.08 -62.22
N ARG A 184 4.41 15.73 -61.26
CA ARG A 184 2.96 16.01 -61.32
C ARG A 184 2.58 17.40 -60.80
N HIS A 185 3.48 18.07 -60.09
CA HIS A 185 3.33 19.46 -59.64
C HIS A 185 4.72 20.09 -59.38
N ASP A 186 4.79 21.42 -59.42
CA ASP A 186 6.03 22.19 -59.24
C ASP A 186 6.10 22.96 -57.90
N GLU A 187 5.16 22.70 -56.99
CA GLU A 187 5.16 23.35 -55.67
C GLU A 187 6.49 23.20 -54.91
N ASN A 188 6.98 24.30 -54.33
CA ASN A 188 8.24 24.32 -53.58
C ASN A 188 8.14 23.64 -52.21
N PHE A 189 7.00 23.79 -51.53
CA PHE A 189 6.71 23.20 -50.22
C PHE A 189 5.21 22.87 -50.11
N ILE A 190 4.89 21.87 -49.29
CA ILE A 190 3.50 21.46 -49.04
C ILE A 190 2.78 22.52 -48.19
N SER A 191 1.58 22.92 -48.61
CA SER A 191 0.76 23.91 -47.90
C SER A 191 -0.73 23.58 -47.85
N SER A 192 -1.10 22.36 -48.24
CA SER A 192 -2.47 21.83 -48.27
C SER A 192 -2.68 20.71 -47.24
N GLY A 193 -3.94 20.37 -46.96
CA GLY A 193 -4.28 19.33 -45.97
C GLY A 193 -3.90 19.71 -44.54
N LEU A 194 -3.36 18.77 -43.75
CA LEU A 194 -2.93 19.04 -42.38
C LEU A 194 -1.74 20.01 -42.31
N TRP A 195 -0.95 20.06 -43.38
CA TRP A 195 0.16 21.01 -43.54
C TRP A 195 -0.32 22.44 -43.80
N ALA A 196 -1.61 22.63 -44.10
CA ALA A 196 -2.23 23.95 -44.10
C ALA A 196 -2.49 24.47 -42.68
N ILE A 197 -2.78 23.57 -41.73
CA ILE A 197 -3.16 23.92 -40.35
C ILE A 197 -1.91 24.15 -39.49
N SER A 198 -0.93 23.24 -39.57
CA SER A 198 0.35 23.35 -38.87
C SER A 198 1.51 23.14 -39.83
N ARG A 199 2.63 23.81 -39.58
CA ARG A 199 3.86 23.62 -40.35
C ARG A 199 4.52 22.27 -40.10
N HIS A 200 4.21 21.64 -38.96
CA HIS A 200 4.75 20.34 -38.57
C HIS A 200 3.65 19.49 -37.90
N PRO A 201 2.60 19.11 -38.65
CA PRO A 201 1.43 18.43 -38.08
C PRO A 201 1.77 17.03 -37.53
N ASN A 202 2.76 16.36 -38.11
CA ASN A 202 3.28 15.09 -37.59
C ASN A 202 3.83 15.23 -36.16
N TYR A 203 4.53 16.31 -35.83
CA TYR A 203 5.01 16.57 -34.47
C TYR A 203 3.90 16.94 -33.48
N VAL A 204 2.81 17.53 -33.97
CA VAL A 204 1.61 17.76 -33.14
C VAL A 204 0.97 16.42 -32.76
N GLY A 205 0.87 15.50 -33.73
CA GLY A 205 0.41 14.13 -33.49
C GLY A 205 1.28 13.40 -32.46
N GLU A 206 2.61 13.45 -32.63
CA GLU A 206 3.56 12.78 -31.73
C GLU A 206 3.45 13.30 -30.28
N VAL A 207 3.39 14.62 -30.07
CA VAL A 207 3.18 15.19 -28.72
C VAL A 207 1.82 14.74 -28.14
N GLY A 208 0.76 14.75 -28.95
CA GLY A 208 -0.57 14.31 -28.51
C GLY A 208 -0.65 12.82 -28.15
N ILE A 209 0.09 11.96 -28.85
CA ILE A 209 0.25 10.54 -28.52
C ILE A 209 0.82 10.37 -27.10
N HIS A 210 1.91 11.06 -26.78
CA HIS A 210 2.53 10.94 -25.46
C HIS A 210 1.68 11.57 -24.34
N ILE A 211 0.91 12.63 -24.63
CA ILE A 211 -0.09 13.15 -23.71
C ILE A 211 -1.19 12.12 -23.46
N GLY A 212 -1.68 11.44 -24.51
CA GLY A 212 -2.68 10.37 -24.40
C GLY A 212 -2.19 9.17 -23.57
N ILE A 213 -0.95 8.71 -23.81
CA ILE A 213 -0.31 7.64 -23.04
C ILE A 213 -0.16 8.04 -21.57
N TRP A 214 0.33 9.25 -21.30
CA TRP A 214 0.45 9.77 -19.94
C TRP A 214 -0.93 9.86 -19.26
N ALA A 215 -1.94 10.44 -19.92
CA ALA A 215 -3.27 10.58 -19.37
C ALA A 215 -3.89 9.21 -19.04
N LEU A 216 -3.71 8.21 -19.90
CA LEU A 216 -4.16 6.84 -19.66
C LEU A 216 -3.42 6.17 -18.48
N ALA A 217 -2.15 6.52 -18.25
CA ALA A 217 -1.38 6.04 -17.10
C ALA A 217 -1.86 6.64 -15.77
N THR A 218 -2.38 7.87 -15.76
CA THR A 218 -2.73 8.60 -14.52
C THR A 218 -3.64 7.82 -13.59
N GLY A 219 -4.61 7.06 -14.11
CA GLY A 219 -5.51 6.25 -13.27
C GLY A 219 -4.76 5.31 -12.32
N SER A 220 -3.66 4.71 -12.76
CA SER A 220 -2.80 3.91 -11.88
C SER A 220 -1.79 4.74 -11.10
N LEU A 221 -1.26 5.83 -11.68
CA LEU A 221 -0.23 6.66 -11.05
C LEU A 221 -0.75 7.59 -9.95
N THR A 222 -2.08 7.79 -9.84
CA THR A 222 -2.74 8.51 -8.74
C THR A 222 -3.32 7.58 -7.69
N SER A 223 -3.11 6.26 -7.81
CA SER A 223 -3.50 5.31 -6.77
C SER A 223 -2.59 5.43 -5.54
N ILE A 224 -3.06 4.91 -4.40
CA ILE A 224 -2.36 4.97 -3.10
C ILE A 224 -0.94 4.36 -3.12
N HIS A 225 -0.62 3.55 -4.13
CA HIS A 225 0.67 2.87 -4.30
C HIS A 225 1.82 3.81 -4.68
N PHE A 226 1.51 5.00 -5.19
CA PHE A 226 2.51 5.98 -5.59
C PHE A 226 2.49 7.21 -4.70
N PRO A 227 3.66 7.80 -4.38
CA PRO A 227 3.70 9.10 -3.70
C PRO A 227 2.91 10.15 -4.47
N THR A 228 2.28 11.06 -3.71
CA THR A 228 1.60 12.24 -4.23
C THR A 228 2.54 13.01 -5.16
N GLY A 229 2.20 13.08 -6.45
CA GLY A 229 3.02 13.73 -7.48
C GLY A 229 3.68 12.79 -8.49
N THR A 230 3.55 11.46 -8.37
CA THR A 230 4.12 10.53 -9.37
C THR A 230 3.49 10.71 -10.75
N ALA A 231 2.17 10.89 -10.82
CA ALA A 231 1.49 11.25 -12.07
C ALA A 231 2.03 12.57 -12.67
N VAL A 232 2.40 13.53 -11.82
CA VAL A 232 3.02 14.81 -12.25
C VAL A 232 4.44 14.57 -12.75
N ALA A 233 5.25 13.77 -12.05
CA ALA A 233 6.60 13.42 -12.50
C ALA A 233 6.58 12.72 -13.86
N ALA A 234 5.57 11.88 -14.13
CA ALA A 234 5.39 11.22 -15.41
C ALA A 234 5.08 12.18 -16.58
N LEU A 235 4.73 13.45 -16.33
CA LEU A 235 4.66 14.49 -17.36
C LEU A 235 6.01 14.75 -18.04
N ALA A 236 7.11 14.31 -17.43
CA ALA A 236 8.43 14.36 -18.06
C ALA A 236 8.43 13.73 -19.47
N SER A 237 7.60 12.71 -19.73
CA SER A 237 7.47 12.09 -21.05
C SER A 237 6.96 13.07 -22.13
N PRO A 238 5.71 13.58 -22.07
CA PRO A 238 5.22 14.51 -23.09
C PRO A 238 5.99 15.85 -23.11
N LEU A 239 6.49 16.32 -21.97
CA LEU A 239 7.28 17.55 -21.89
C LEU A 239 8.63 17.41 -22.58
N LEU A 240 9.34 16.28 -22.39
CA LEU A 240 10.60 16.02 -23.07
C LEU A 240 10.37 15.87 -24.58
N THR A 241 9.34 15.14 -25.01
CA THR A 241 9.03 15.01 -26.44
C THR A 241 8.73 16.37 -27.07
N TYR A 242 7.92 17.21 -26.41
CA TYR A 242 7.66 18.57 -26.87
C TYR A 242 8.95 19.41 -26.96
N PHE A 243 9.77 19.39 -25.89
CA PHE A 243 11.02 20.14 -25.84
C PHE A 243 11.98 19.71 -26.95
N LEU A 244 12.17 18.41 -27.12
CA LEU A 244 13.03 17.86 -28.16
C LEU A 244 12.56 18.32 -29.54
N LEU A 245 11.30 18.07 -29.90
CA LEU A 245 10.77 18.42 -31.24
C LEU A 245 10.72 19.92 -31.51
N ARG A 246 10.58 20.75 -30.47
CA ARG A 246 10.41 22.20 -30.62
C ARG A 246 11.72 22.97 -30.56
N LYS A 247 12.67 22.53 -29.73
CA LYS A 247 13.86 23.31 -29.36
C LYS A 247 15.19 22.65 -29.73
N VAL A 248 15.24 21.32 -29.83
CA VAL A 248 16.50 20.60 -30.03
C VAL A 248 16.53 19.93 -31.40
N SER A 249 15.64 18.97 -31.60
CA SER A 249 15.44 18.19 -32.82
C SER A 249 14.13 18.60 -33.51
N GLY A 250 13.83 18.02 -34.67
CA GLY A 250 12.56 18.28 -35.37
C GLY A 250 12.48 19.66 -36.02
N VAL A 251 11.80 20.61 -35.37
CA VAL A 251 11.45 21.91 -35.96
C VAL A 251 12.67 22.78 -36.30
N PRO A 252 13.62 23.05 -35.38
CA PRO A 252 14.69 24.02 -35.67
C PRO A 252 15.58 23.65 -36.87
N PRO A 253 16.05 22.39 -37.02
CA PRO A 253 16.82 21.99 -38.20
C PRO A 253 16.02 22.09 -39.51
N LEU A 254 14.74 21.73 -39.49
CA LEU A 254 13.87 21.78 -40.67
C LEU A 254 13.57 23.21 -41.11
N GLU A 255 13.32 24.11 -40.16
CA GLU A 255 13.11 25.54 -40.44
C GLU A 255 14.39 26.17 -40.97
N LYS A 256 15.55 25.88 -40.37
CA LYS A 256 16.85 26.36 -40.86
C LYS A 256 17.16 25.87 -42.27
N ALA A 257 16.85 24.60 -42.56
CA ALA A 257 17.00 24.04 -43.91
C ALA A 257 16.01 24.65 -44.91
N GLY A 258 14.77 24.92 -44.49
CA GLY A 258 13.76 25.61 -45.29
C GLY A 258 14.16 27.05 -45.61
N ASP A 259 14.62 27.81 -44.61
CA ASP A 259 15.10 29.17 -44.78
C ASP A 259 16.33 29.25 -45.69
N LYS A 260 17.25 28.28 -45.60
CA LYS A 260 18.40 28.20 -46.52
C LYS A 260 17.97 27.97 -47.98
N LYS A 261 16.89 27.22 -48.21
CA LYS A 261 16.41 26.87 -49.56
C LYS A 261 15.44 27.88 -50.15
N PHE A 262 14.57 28.46 -49.32
CA PHE A 262 13.41 29.24 -49.75
C PHE A 262 13.30 30.62 -49.05
N GLY A 263 14.31 31.03 -48.27
CA GLY A 263 14.26 32.27 -47.49
C GLY A 263 14.02 33.54 -48.31
N ALA A 264 14.42 33.55 -49.57
CA ALA A 264 14.19 34.66 -50.50
C ALA A 264 12.80 34.63 -51.19
N ASP A 265 12.02 33.55 -51.06
CA ASP A 265 10.70 33.40 -51.67
C ASP A 265 9.63 34.15 -50.83
N PRO A 266 8.92 35.14 -51.39
CA PRO A 266 7.85 35.86 -50.71
C PRO A 266 6.74 34.93 -50.17
N LYS A 267 6.43 33.84 -50.88
CA LYS A 267 5.42 32.85 -50.47
C LYS A 267 5.88 32.06 -49.25
N TRP A 268 7.16 31.76 -49.13
CA TRP A 268 7.73 31.12 -47.94
C TRP A 268 7.68 32.04 -46.72
N GLN A 269 8.02 33.32 -46.89
CA GLN A 269 7.94 34.31 -45.82
C GLN A 269 6.49 34.57 -45.38
N GLN A 270 5.54 34.57 -46.32
CA GLN A 270 4.11 34.67 -46.01
C GLN A 270 3.60 33.40 -45.30
N TYR A 271 4.03 32.21 -45.76
CA TYR A 271 3.73 30.92 -45.14
C TYR A 271 4.21 30.86 -43.68
N LYS A 272 5.39 31.42 -43.37
CA LYS A 272 5.91 31.55 -41.98
C LYS A 272 5.18 32.62 -41.16
N ARG A 273 4.87 33.79 -41.76
CA ARG A 273 4.23 34.92 -41.07
C ARG A 273 2.76 34.69 -40.72
N GLN A 274 2.00 34.06 -41.61
CA GLN A 274 0.60 33.70 -41.32
C GLN A 274 0.49 32.62 -40.23
N ARG A 275 1.57 31.90 -39.92
CA ARG A 275 1.58 30.70 -39.07
C ARG A 275 2.71 30.74 -38.04
N VAL A 276 2.82 31.84 -37.30
CA VAL A 276 3.73 31.94 -36.15
C VAL A 276 3.21 31.04 -35.03
N GLY A 277 3.94 29.95 -34.76
CA GLY A 277 3.97 29.29 -33.46
C GLY A 277 2.69 28.62 -32.92
N GLN A 278 1.58 28.58 -33.65
CA GLN A 278 0.37 27.91 -33.17
C GLN A 278 0.54 26.38 -33.26
N TYR A 279 1.00 25.77 -32.17
CA TYR A 279 0.37 24.51 -31.76
C TYR A 279 -1.09 24.85 -31.48
N PRO A 280 -2.07 24.07 -31.96
CA PRO A 280 -3.46 24.37 -31.71
C PRO A 280 -3.65 24.45 -30.19
N GLN A 281 -4.08 25.63 -29.68
CA GLN A 281 -4.46 25.88 -28.28
C GLN A 281 -5.44 24.82 -27.75
N PHE A 282 -6.08 24.09 -28.66
CA PHE A 282 -6.89 22.91 -28.47
C PHE A 282 -6.28 21.84 -27.54
N PHE A 283 -4.98 21.53 -27.63
CA PHE A 283 -4.37 20.47 -26.81
C PHE A 283 -3.97 20.92 -25.41
N VAL A 284 -3.72 22.22 -25.19
CA VAL A 284 -3.42 22.77 -23.85
C VAL A 284 -4.70 22.92 -23.01
N SER A 285 -5.85 23.16 -23.65
CA SER A 285 -7.15 23.18 -22.97
C SER A 285 -7.70 21.79 -22.63
N ALA A 286 -7.38 20.76 -23.42
CA ALA A 286 -7.85 19.39 -23.17
C ALA A 286 -7.30 18.79 -21.85
N THR A 287 -6.08 19.16 -21.45
CA THR A 287 -5.49 18.78 -20.16
C THR A 287 -6.19 19.43 -18.97
N ALA A 288 -6.76 20.63 -19.14
CA ALA A 288 -7.49 21.35 -18.07
C ALA A 288 -8.92 20.81 -17.87
N CYS A 289 -9.54 20.21 -18.89
CA CYS A 289 -10.88 19.61 -18.77
C CYS A 289 -10.91 18.23 -18.11
N LEU A 290 -9.76 17.55 -17.98
CA LEU A 290 -9.69 16.19 -17.40
C LEU A 290 -9.48 16.19 -15.87
N PHE A 291 -9.27 17.37 -15.25
CA PHE A 291 -9.06 17.53 -13.81
C PHE A 291 -9.89 18.72 -13.27
N PRO A 292 -10.81 18.52 -12.29
CA PRO A 292 -11.23 19.65 -11.46
C PRO A 292 -10.04 20.08 -10.58
N PRO A 293 -9.92 21.38 -10.22
CA PRO A 293 -8.92 21.81 -9.26
C PRO A 293 -9.18 21.11 -7.92
N PRO A 294 -8.13 20.65 -7.21
CA PRO A 294 -8.30 20.12 -5.87
C PRO A 294 -8.78 21.26 -4.96
N ALA A 295 -9.99 21.11 -4.44
CA ALA A 295 -10.49 21.98 -3.39
C ALA A 295 -9.69 21.76 -2.10
N MET A 296 -9.20 22.89 -1.58
CA MET A 296 -8.94 23.17 -0.17
C MET A 296 -7.96 22.26 0.59
N ILE A 297 -6.68 22.66 0.58
CA ILE A 297 -5.91 22.77 1.84
C ILE A 297 -5.21 24.13 1.84
N SER A 298 -5.64 24.94 2.80
CA SER A 298 -5.20 26.25 3.26
C SER A 298 -3.70 26.57 3.15
N ALA A 299 -3.40 27.75 2.61
CA ALA A 299 -2.27 28.58 3.00
C ALA A 299 -2.74 30.04 3.04
N SER A 300 -3.23 30.45 4.21
CA SER A 300 -3.50 31.83 4.56
C SER A 300 -2.18 32.58 4.74
N LEU A 301 -1.94 33.62 3.95
CA LEU A 301 -1.14 34.79 4.30
C LEU A 301 -1.25 35.82 3.17
N VAL A 302 -2.08 36.85 3.41
CA VAL A 302 -1.79 38.27 3.17
C VAL A 302 -3.11 39.09 3.33
N LEU A 303 -3.00 40.13 4.16
CA LEU A 303 -3.89 41.29 4.36
C LEU A 303 -5.10 41.18 5.29
N ALA A 304 -4.84 41.62 6.53
CA ALA A 304 -5.79 42.21 7.46
C ALA A 304 -6.30 43.58 6.97
N ALA A 305 -7.57 43.92 7.26
CA ALA A 305 -8.01 45.21 7.81
C ALA A 305 -9.54 45.26 8.02
N CYS A 306 -9.95 45.83 9.17
CA CYS A 306 -11.27 46.40 9.54
C CYS A 306 -12.40 45.39 9.89
N ALA A 307 -13.16 45.50 10.98
CA ALA A 307 -13.32 46.54 12.00
C ALA A 307 -14.10 46.02 13.25
N PHE A 308 -13.70 46.52 14.44
CA PHE A 308 -14.47 46.93 15.64
C PHE A 308 -15.66 46.07 16.16
N ALA A 309 -15.58 45.48 17.37
CA ALA A 309 -15.82 46.04 18.73
C ALA A 309 -17.21 45.64 19.28
N GLY A 310 -17.45 45.31 20.56
CA GLY A 310 -16.59 45.23 21.74
C GLY A 310 -17.38 44.82 23.00
N ILE A 311 -16.61 44.71 24.10
CA ILE A 311 -16.93 45.01 25.53
C ILE A 311 -17.76 44.00 26.35
N ALA A 312 -17.08 43.39 27.34
CA ALA A 312 -17.29 43.50 28.81
C ALA A 312 -16.71 42.23 29.49
N ASP A 313 -15.51 42.25 30.10
CA ASP A 313 -15.20 42.59 31.51
C ASP A 313 -16.11 41.91 32.56
N ALA A 314 -15.68 41.37 33.72
CA ALA A 314 -14.41 40.96 34.31
C ALA A 314 -14.73 40.44 35.75
N HIS A 315 -14.11 39.32 36.18
CA HIS A 315 -13.67 38.97 37.56
C HIS A 315 -14.70 38.86 38.74
N PRO A 316 -14.34 38.31 39.94
CA PRO A 316 -13.29 37.35 40.32
C PRO A 316 -13.73 36.22 41.33
N TYR A 317 -12.93 35.15 41.34
CA TYR A 317 -12.39 34.33 42.46
C TYR A 317 -13.03 34.38 43.88
N HIS A 318 -13.24 33.21 44.51
CA HIS A 318 -12.81 32.91 45.89
C HIS A 318 -12.82 31.39 46.20
N ASP A 319 -11.70 30.92 46.76
CA ASP A 319 -11.39 29.58 47.30
C ASP A 319 -12.27 29.15 48.49
N GLN A 320 -12.53 27.84 48.64
CA GLN A 320 -12.17 27.01 49.82
C GLN A 320 -12.85 25.62 49.81
N GLN A 321 -12.08 24.58 50.09
CA GLN A 321 -12.51 23.22 50.52
C GLN A 321 -12.06 23.02 52.00
N PRO A 322 -12.40 21.91 52.71
CA PRO A 322 -13.49 20.93 52.59
C PRO A 322 -14.16 20.61 53.98
N MET A 323 -15.19 19.74 54.04
CA MET A 323 -15.37 18.72 55.10
C MET A 323 -16.57 17.81 54.80
N ALA A 324 -16.35 16.50 54.96
CA ALA A 324 -17.30 15.44 54.81
C ALA A 324 -18.03 15.16 56.13
N HIS A 325 -19.36 15.05 56.08
CA HIS A 325 -20.14 14.09 56.88
C HIS A 325 -21.61 14.11 56.40
N ASP A 326 -22.20 12.92 56.34
CA ASP A 326 -23.65 12.64 56.38
C ASP A 326 -24.45 12.80 55.07
N LEU A 327 -24.53 11.71 54.30
CA LEU A 327 -25.63 11.46 53.35
C LEU A 327 -26.16 10.01 53.47
N GLU A 328 -26.78 9.69 54.60
CA GLU A 328 -28.05 8.95 54.58
C GLU A 328 -29.19 9.92 54.14
N ARG A 329 -29.04 10.57 52.97
CA ARG A 329 -30.16 11.30 52.35
C ARG A 329 -30.73 10.41 51.27
N LEU A 330 -31.97 9.97 51.52
CA LEU A 330 -33.05 9.92 50.56
C LEU A 330 -32.61 10.49 49.20
N VAL A 331 -32.22 9.60 48.28
CA VAL A 331 -31.99 10.01 46.90
C VAL A 331 -33.38 10.25 46.35
N ASP A 332 -33.83 11.51 46.37
CA ASP A 332 -34.86 11.96 45.44
C ASP A 332 -34.40 11.50 44.07
N VAL A 333 -35.05 10.48 43.52
CA VAL A 333 -34.69 9.92 42.22
C VAL A 333 -34.93 11.02 41.21
N ILE A 334 -33.84 11.64 40.75
CA ILE A 334 -33.89 12.72 39.77
C ILE A 334 -34.38 12.10 38.46
N ASP A 335 -35.58 12.49 38.04
CA ASP A 335 -36.07 12.14 36.71
C ASP A 335 -35.38 13.03 35.67
N VAL A 336 -34.23 12.54 35.19
CA VAL A 336 -33.39 13.20 34.19
C VAL A 336 -34.12 13.50 32.88
N THR A 337 -35.27 12.86 32.60
CA THR A 337 -36.07 13.14 31.40
C THR A 337 -36.79 14.49 31.48
N THR A 338 -37.00 15.01 32.68
CA THR A 338 -37.69 16.29 32.93
C THR A 338 -36.76 17.50 33.02
N GLU A 339 -35.45 17.28 33.15
CA GLU A 339 -34.45 18.34 33.24
C GLU A 339 -34.27 19.10 31.91
N PRO A 340 -33.73 20.34 31.91
CA PRO A 340 -33.58 21.14 30.68
C PRO A 340 -32.82 20.44 29.55
N TRP A 341 -31.86 19.57 29.88
CA TRP A 341 -31.14 18.77 28.90
C TRP A 341 -31.98 17.60 28.38
N GLY A 342 -32.47 16.74 29.26
CA GLY A 342 -33.28 15.56 28.89
C GLY A 342 -34.58 15.93 28.20
N SER A 343 -35.26 17.00 28.63
CA SER A 343 -36.49 17.49 27.98
C SER A 343 -36.24 18.08 26.60
N LYS A 344 -35.07 18.69 26.36
CA LYS A 344 -34.74 19.33 25.08
C LYS A 344 -34.09 18.38 24.07
N PHE A 345 -33.22 17.49 24.53
CA PHE A 345 -32.39 16.64 23.68
C PHE A 345 -32.57 15.14 23.93
N GLY A 346 -33.21 14.73 25.04
CA GLY A 346 -33.31 13.32 25.42
C GLY A 346 -32.01 12.73 25.97
N LEU A 347 -32.05 11.44 26.28
CA LEU A 347 -30.85 10.67 26.63
C LEU A 347 -29.92 10.58 25.42
N GLN A 348 -28.65 10.92 25.62
CA GLN A 348 -27.62 10.90 24.59
C GLN A 348 -26.72 9.69 24.75
N THR A 349 -26.24 9.15 23.64
CA THR A 349 -25.16 8.16 23.61
C THR A 349 -23.84 8.86 23.32
N ASP A 350 -22.73 8.29 23.80
CA ASP A 350 -21.42 8.82 23.46
C ASP A 350 -21.14 8.75 21.95
N LEU A 351 -20.55 9.84 21.44
CA LEU A 351 -20.08 9.93 20.06
C LEU A 351 -18.72 9.23 19.94
N PRO A 352 -18.26 8.90 18.72
CA PRO A 352 -16.95 8.25 18.50
C PRO A 352 -15.73 9.00 19.07
N TYR A 353 -15.90 10.25 19.51
CA TYR A 353 -14.86 11.09 20.10
C TYR A 353 -15.24 11.66 21.48
N SER A 354 -16.38 11.28 22.07
CA SER A 354 -16.77 11.61 23.46
C SER A 354 -16.77 10.37 24.37
N GLY A 355 -17.11 10.57 25.64
CA GLY A 355 -17.24 9.48 26.61
C GLY A 355 -15.96 9.11 27.36
N PRO A 356 -16.10 8.33 28.46
CA PRO A 356 -14.98 7.70 29.14
C PRO A 356 -14.15 6.83 28.19
N LEU A 357 -12.84 6.73 28.44
CA LEU A 357 -11.95 5.94 27.61
C LEU A 357 -12.05 4.44 27.96
N SER A 358 -12.83 3.69 27.18
CA SER A 358 -12.84 2.22 27.17
C SER A 358 -12.60 1.70 25.75
N PHE A 359 -12.29 0.40 25.62
CA PHE A 359 -12.16 -0.26 24.35
C PHE A 359 -13.50 -0.27 23.62
N ALA A 360 -13.56 0.31 22.42
CA ALA A 360 -14.74 0.37 21.54
C ALA A 360 -16.04 0.85 22.24
N HIS A 361 -15.93 1.77 23.19
CA HIS A 361 -17.04 2.28 24.02
C HIS A 361 -17.78 1.21 24.83
N LEU A 362 -17.11 0.09 25.14
CA LEU A 362 -17.67 -0.94 26.01
C LEU A 362 -17.93 -0.38 27.42
N PRO A 363 -18.89 -0.98 28.16
CA PRO A 363 -19.02 -0.72 29.58
C PRO A 363 -17.67 -0.95 30.28
N TYR A 364 -17.35 -0.07 31.22
CA TYR A 364 -16.09 -0.10 31.94
C TYR A 364 -16.33 -0.44 33.40
N SER A 365 -15.52 -1.34 33.95
CA SER A 365 -15.45 -1.60 35.39
C SER A 365 -14.02 -1.94 35.78
N LYS A 366 -13.63 -1.57 36.99
CA LYS A 366 -12.38 -2.07 37.56
C LYS A 366 -12.59 -3.47 38.09
N CYS A 367 -12.55 -4.46 37.20
CA CYS A 367 -12.96 -5.82 37.56
C CYS A 367 -12.18 -6.36 38.76
N LEU A 368 -10.89 -6.09 38.91
CA LEU A 368 -10.11 -6.56 40.08
C LEU A 368 -10.53 -5.94 41.42
N GLU A 369 -11.20 -4.77 41.40
CA GLU A 369 -11.75 -4.10 42.59
C GLU A 369 -13.26 -4.39 42.77
N ASP A 370 -13.97 -4.73 41.68
CA ASP A 370 -15.40 -5.05 41.69
C ASP A 370 -15.66 -6.56 41.50
N GLY A 371 -15.99 -7.23 42.61
CA GLY A 371 -16.35 -8.65 42.64
C GLY A 371 -17.75 -8.98 42.11
N GLN A 372 -18.61 -7.98 41.87
CA GLN A 372 -19.97 -8.20 41.35
C GLN A 372 -20.04 -8.16 39.82
N SER A 373 -19.11 -7.45 39.19
CA SER A 373 -18.98 -7.41 37.73
C SER A 373 -18.74 -8.81 37.15
N ARG A 374 -19.73 -9.29 36.40
CA ARG A 374 -19.70 -10.54 35.64
C ARG A 374 -19.62 -10.23 34.14
N PHE A 375 -18.98 -11.13 33.40
CA PHE A 375 -18.73 -10.99 31.97
C PHE A 375 -18.51 -12.37 31.36
N ASP A 376 -18.76 -12.50 30.06
CA ASP A 376 -18.40 -13.68 29.28
C ASP A 376 -17.08 -13.46 28.54
N ILE A 377 -16.80 -12.20 28.16
CA ILE A 377 -15.54 -11.76 27.58
C ILE A 377 -15.08 -10.50 28.31
N ALA A 378 -13.82 -10.46 28.74
CA ALA A 378 -13.22 -9.28 29.35
C ALA A 378 -12.11 -8.72 28.46
N ILE A 379 -12.07 -7.39 28.30
CA ILE A 379 -10.91 -6.69 27.76
C ILE A 379 -10.02 -6.27 28.93
N LEU A 380 -8.76 -6.67 28.92
CA LEU A 380 -7.83 -6.41 30.03
C LEU A 380 -6.51 -5.83 29.51
N GLY A 381 -6.07 -4.68 30.00
CA GLY A 381 -4.76 -4.15 29.66
C GLY A 381 -3.64 -4.61 30.59
N LEU A 382 -2.49 -4.96 30.02
CA LEU A 382 -1.25 -5.27 30.72
C LEU A 382 -0.15 -4.27 30.31
N PRO A 383 -0.15 -3.04 30.87
CA PRO A 383 0.80 -1.98 30.49
C PRO A 383 2.22 -2.24 31.01
N PHE A 384 3.00 -3.05 30.28
CA PHE A 384 4.34 -3.51 30.68
C PHE A 384 5.34 -3.41 29.52
N ASP A 385 6.61 -3.07 29.76
CA ASP A 385 7.65 -3.11 28.71
C ASP A 385 9.09 -3.19 29.26
N THR A 386 9.24 -3.57 30.53
CA THR A 386 10.54 -3.51 31.23
C THR A 386 11.47 -4.66 30.86
N THR A 387 11.01 -5.57 29.99
CA THR A 387 11.83 -6.68 29.46
C THR A 387 12.21 -6.50 27.99
N THR A 388 11.82 -5.37 27.39
CA THR A 388 12.22 -5.01 26.02
C THR A 388 13.74 -4.88 25.90
N SER A 389 14.31 -5.44 24.82
CA SER A 389 15.75 -5.38 24.56
C SER A 389 16.18 -4.17 23.72
N TYR A 390 15.26 -3.52 23.02
CA TYR A 390 15.57 -2.44 22.08
C TYR A 390 14.81 -1.14 22.37
N ARG A 391 13.57 -0.98 21.89
CA ARG A 391 12.79 0.25 22.12
C ARG A 391 11.66 0.00 23.12
N PRO A 392 11.65 0.69 24.28
CA PRO A 392 10.52 0.65 25.20
C PRO A 392 9.38 1.54 24.69
N GLY A 393 8.24 1.49 25.38
CA GLY A 393 7.05 2.31 25.09
C GLY A 393 5.76 1.50 25.05
N ALA A 394 5.85 0.16 24.96
CA ALA A 394 4.68 -0.71 24.89
C ALA A 394 3.80 -0.64 26.16
N ARG A 395 4.32 -0.15 27.30
CA ARG A 395 3.50 0.14 28.49
C ARG A 395 2.35 1.14 28.24
N PHE A 396 2.46 1.98 27.20
CA PHE A 396 1.40 2.91 26.79
C PHE A 396 0.45 2.31 25.73
N GLY A 397 0.73 1.10 25.27
CA GLY A 397 -0.03 0.34 24.28
C GLY A 397 -1.53 0.23 24.61
N PRO A 398 -1.94 -0.22 25.81
CA PRO A 398 -3.35 -0.42 26.12
C PRO A 398 -4.17 0.86 25.98
N THR A 399 -3.65 1.98 26.47
CA THR A 399 -4.25 3.31 26.31
C THR A 399 -4.33 3.72 24.83
N GLY A 400 -3.26 3.52 24.06
CA GLY A 400 -3.23 3.82 22.63
C GLY A 400 -4.26 3.00 21.84
N ILE A 401 -4.41 1.72 22.15
CA ILE A 401 -5.41 0.83 21.55
C ILE A 401 -6.82 1.31 21.90
N ARG A 402 -7.12 1.63 23.16
CA ARG A 402 -8.43 2.17 23.55
C ARG A 402 -8.76 3.45 22.80
N ILE A 403 -7.79 4.37 22.66
CA ILE A 403 -7.97 5.61 21.88
C ILE A 403 -8.23 5.30 20.39
N GLY A 404 -7.46 4.38 19.79
CA GLY A 404 -7.64 3.96 18.41
C GLY A 404 -8.96 3.23 18.15
N SER A 405 -9.48 2.55 19.16
CA SER A 405 -10.72 1.77 19.08
C SER A 405 -12.00 2.61 19.09
N ARG A 406 -11.95 3.91 19.40
CA ARG A 406 -13.16 4.75 19.56
C ARG A 406 -13.99 4.94 18.30
N ARG A 407 -13.44 4.61 17.13
CA ARG A 407 -14.20 4.57 15.87
C ARG A 407 -15.06 3.30 15.75
N GLN A 408 -14.79 2.28 16.55
CA GLN A 408 -15.51 1.01 16.56
C GLN A 408 -16.67 1.07 17.56
N HIS A 409 -17.73 0.32 17.25
CA HIS A 409 -18.84 0.05 18.16
C HIS A 409 -19.17 -1.44 18.10
N ILE A 410 -19.59 -2.03 19.22
CA ILE A 410 -19.94 -3.45 19.32
C ILE A 410 -21.07 -3.86 18.38
N GLU A 411 -21.98 -2.93 18.07
CA GLU A 411 -23.11 -3.10 17.15
C GLU A 411 -22.69 -2.99 15.67
N GLY A 412 -21.42 -2.67 15.40
CA GLY A 412 -20.89 -2.55 14.05
C GLY A 412 -20.90 -3.89 13.31
N TYR A 413 -21.33 -3.86 12.05
CA TYR A 413 -21.33 -5.01 11.16
C TYR A 413 -20.07 -5.02 10.28
N THR A 414 -19.37 -6.16 10.22
CA THR A 414 -18.17 -6.32 9.39
C THR A 414 -18.47 -7.17 8.17
N LEU A 415 -18.35 -6.59 6.97
CA LEU A 415 -18.59 -7.29 5.70
C LEU A 415 -17.73 -8.55 5.54
N ALA A 416 -16.45 -8.47 5.92
CA ALA A 416 -15.51 -9.59 5.79
C ALA A 416 -15.88 -10.79 6.69
N TRP A 417 -16.56 -10.53 7.81
CA TRP A 417 -16.99 -11.56 8.76
C TRP A 417 -18.47 -11.87 8.66
N ASN A 418 -19.20 -11.15 7.81
CA ASN A 418 -20.65 -11.23 7.67
C ASN A 418 -21.40 -11.36 9.01
N SER A 419 -20.91 -10.64 10.03
CA SER A 419 -21.39 -10.71 11.42
C SER A 419 -21.04 -9.45 12.20
N SER A 420 -21.71 -9.27 13.34
CA SER A 420 -21.38 -8.26 14.34
C SER A 420 -21.01 -8.93 15.67
N PRO A 421 -20.02 -8.41 16.44
CA PRO A 421 -19.72 -8.93 17.78
C PRO A 421 -20.93 -8.97 18.72
N HIS A 422 -21.89 -8.05 18.57
CA HIS A 422 -23.13 -8.06 19.34
C HIS A 422 -23.99 -9.32 19.10
N GLU A 423 -23.91 -9.92 17.91
CA GLU A 423 -24.69 -11.11 17.56
C GLU A 423 -24.23 -12.37 18.29
N LEU A 424 -23.05 -12.35 18.93
CA LEU A 424 -22.56 -13.44 19.78
C LEU A 424 -23.41 -13.62 21.05
N GLY A 425 -24.20 -12.62 21.43
CA GLY A 425 -24.98 -12.65 22.67
C GLY A 425 -24.12 -12.71 23.94
N ALA A 426 -22.81 -12.51 23.85
CA ALA A 426 -21.89 -12.50 24.98
C ALA A 426 -21.90 -11.14 25.69
N SER A 427 -21.80 -11.15 27.02
CA SER A 427 -21.52 -9.95 27.82
C SER A 427 -20.04 -9.61 27.74
N ILE A 428 -19.73 -8.44 27.17
CA ILE A 428 -18.36 -7.96 26.95
C ILE A 428 -18.12 -6.72 27.81
N LEU A 429 -17.06 -6.76 28.63
CA LEU A 429 -16.74 -5.71 29.59
C LEU A 429 -15.26 -5.29 29.47
N ASP A 430 -14.98 -3.99 29.46
CA ASP A 430 -13.61 -3.49 29.63
C ASP A 430 -13.26 -3.46 31.12
N CYS A 431 -12.34 -4.33 31.51
CA CYS A 431 -11.90 -4.52 32.89
C CYS A 431 -10.76 -3.57 33.30
N GLY A 432 -10.42 -2.60 32.46
CA GLY A 432 -9.34 -1.67 32.70
C GLY A 432 -7.97 -2.32 32.60
N ASP A 433 -7.01 -1.81 33.38
CA ASP A 433 -5.63 -2.25 33.36
C ASP A 433 -5.25 -2.92 34.68
N VAL A 434 -4.38 -3.92 34.61
CA VAL A 434 -3.74 -4.46 35.83
C VAL A 434 -2.72 -3.44 36.35
N PRO A 435 -2.72 -3.13 37.66
CA PRO A 435 -1.74 -2.21 38.24
C PRO A 435 -0.38 -2.89 38.38
N LEU A 436 0.47 -2.71 37.36
CA LEU A 436 1.79 -3.35 37.27
C LEU A 436 2.90 -2.45 37.80
N THR A 437 3.84 -3.02 38.54
CA THR A 437 5.07 -2.32 38.92
C THR A 437 5.97 -2.09 37.69
N PRO A 438 6.50 -0.87 37.49
CA PRO A 438 7.33 -0.56 36.34
C PRO A 438 8.83 -0.80 36.57
N VAL A 439 9.23 -1.38 37.71
CA VAL A 439 10.64 -1.49 38.14
C VAL A 439 11.07 -2.89 38.57
N ASP A 440 10.13 -3.75 38.99
CA ASP A 440 10.43 -5.11 39.44
C ASP A 440 9.74 -6.12 38.51
N ASN A 441 10.53 -6.74 37.63
CA ASN A 441 10.01 -7.69 36.64
C ASN A 441 9.41 -8.93 37.30
N ALA A 442 9.95 -9.40 38.44
CA ALA A 442 9.43 -10.59 39.10
C ALA A 442 8.06 -10.31 39.70
N GLN A 443 7.93 -9.19 40.42
CA GLN A 443 6.65 -8.76 40.96
C GLN A 443 5.65 -8.43 39.85
N ALA A 444 6.07 -7.81 38.75
CA ALA A 444 5.16 -7.51 37.63
C ALA A 444 4.58 -8.79 37.01
N LEU A 445 5.41 -9.80 36.74
CA LEU A 445 4.93 -11.09 36.22
C LEU A 445 3.98 -11.79 37.18
N GLU A 446 4.27 -11.76 38.49
CA GLU A 446 3.37 -12.28 39.52
C GLU A 446 2.02 -11.53 39.54
N GLN A 447 2.04 -10.20 39.48
CA GLN A 447 0.84 -9.38 39.41
C GLN A 447 -0.01 -9.72 38.18
N MET A 448 0.60 -9.89 37.01
CA MET A 448 -0.10 -10.31 35.79
C MET A 448 -0.74 -11.68 35.95
N GLU A 449 0.01 -12.66 36.47
CA GLU A 449 -0.47 -14.03 36.61
C GLU A 449 -1.63 -14.12 37.62
N VAL A 450 -1.50 -13.47 38.78
CA VAL A 450 -2.54 -13.44 39.81
C VAL A 450 -3.78 -12.72 39.29
N ALA A 451 -3.63 -11.58 38.62
CA ALA A 451 -4.75 -10.85 38.04
C ALA A 451 -5.49 -11.68 36.98
N TYR A 452 -4.76 -12.28 36.04
CA TYR A 452 -5.35 -13.09 34.97
C TYR A 452 -6.04 -14.34 35.53
N THR A 453 -5.37 -15.07 36.45
CA THR A 453 -5.96 -16.22 37.16
C THR A 453 -7.23 -15.81 37.92
N THR A 454 -7.23 -14.64 38.56
CA THR A 454 -8.40 -14.13 39.32
C THR A 454 -9.60 -13.90 38.42
N LEU A 455 -9.40 -13.26 37.27
CA LEU A 455 -10.48 -12.97 36.33
C LEU A 455 -10.94 -14.23 35.58
N LEU A 456 -10.01 -15.13 35.23
CA LEU A 456 -10.31 -16.40 34.56
C LEU A 456 -11.14 -17.35 35.41
N ASN A 457 -11.01 -17.30 36.74
CA ASN A 457 -11.78 -18.12 37.68
C ASN A 457 -13.14 -17.51 38.08
N ARG A 458 -13.55 -16.38 37.48
CA ARG A 458 -14.86 -15.80 37.76
C ARG A 458 -15.99 -16.60 37.12
N PRO A 459 -17.19 -16.63 37.74
CA PRO A 459 -18.36 -17.14 37.07
C PRO A 459 -18.70 -16.27 35.85
N VAL A 460 -18.99 -16.91 34.73
CA VAL A 460 -19.50 -16.23 33.53
C VAL A 460 -20.85 -15.55 33.78
N GLN A 461 -21.18 -14.55 32.97
CA GLN A 461 -22.51 -13.92 32.98
C GLN A 461 -23.58 -14.90 32.49
N GLY A 462 -23.25 -15.71 31.48
CA GLY A 462 -24.16 -16.65 30.83
C GLY A 462 -24.91 -16.05 29.63
N GLY A 463 -24.34 -15.01 29.01
CA GLY A 463 -24.91 -14.33 27.86
C GLY A 463 -25.90 -13.20 28.21
N THR A 464 -26.18 -12.36 27.22
CA THR A 464 -27.18 -11.28 27.25
C THR A 464 -28.50 -11.70 26.59
N ASN A 465 -28.48 -12.75 25.77
CA ASN A 465 -29.65 -13.29 25.08
C ASN A 465 -29.43 -14.77 24.68
N THR A 466 -30.41 -15.37 23.99
CA THR A 466 -30.40 -16.79 23.59
C THR A 466 -29.39 -17.17 22.51
N ALA A 467 -28.69 -16.21 21.90
CA ALA A 467 -27.63 -16.50 20.93
C ALA A 467 -26.35 -17.02 21.59
N TYR A 468 -26.15 -16.73 22.89
CA TYR A 468 -25.00 -17.20 23.64
C TYR A 468 -25.02 -18.73 23.86
N LYS A 469 -23.86 -19.38 23.68
CA LYS A 469 -23.63 -20.83 23.77
C LYS A 469 -22.37 -21.18 24.58
N SER A 470 -22.48 -21.70 25.78
CA SER A 470 -21.31 -22.22 26.53
C SER A 470 -20.41 -23.12 25.67
N SER A 471 -19.09 -22.85 25.62
CA SER A 471 -18.14 -23.63 24.81
C SER A 471 -16.81 -23.91 25.50
N THR A 472 -16.39 -23.08 26.46
CA THR A 472 -15.13 -23.29 27.18
C THR A 472 -15.20 -24.46 28.16
N ALA A 473 -16.40 -24.80 28.66
CA ALA A 473 -16.61 -25.94 29.56
C ALA A 473 -16.15 -27.27 28.95
N ALA A 474 -16.29 -27.44 27.63
CA ALA A 474 -15.85 -28.67 26.95
C ALA A 474 -14.32 -28.80 26.87
N LEU A 475 -13.60 -27.68 27.03
CA LEU A 475 -12.13 -27.61 26.94
C LEU A 475 -11.48 -27.60 28.34
N ALA A 476 -12.20 -27.12 29.35
CA ALA A 476 -11.69 -26.98 30.71
C ALA A 476 -11.56 -28.35 31.42
N LYS A 477 -10.49 -28.50 32.22
CA LYS A 477 -10.23 -29.73 33.00
C LYS A 477 -11.29 -30.02 34.06
N ASP A 478 -11.94 -28.98 34.56
CA ASP A 478 -12.99 -29.06 35.58
C ASP A 478 -14.41 -29.15 34.98
N GLY A 479 -14.53 -29.12 33.65
CA GLY A 479 -15.81 -29.14 32.95
C GLY A 479 -16.68 -27.90 33.17
N SER A 480 -16.13 -26.82 33.71
CA SER A 480 -16.85 -25.58 34.03
C SER A 480 -16.65 -24.52 32.94
N GLU A 481 -17.65 -23.67 32.74
CA GLU A 481 -17.53 -22.55 31.80
C GLU A 481 -16.72 -21.41 32.44
N HIS A 482 -15.71 -20.93 31.71
CA HIS A 482 -14.83 -19.85 32.13
C HIS A 482 -14.94 -18.64 31.19
N PRO A 483 -14.79 -17.41 31.70
CA PRO A 483 -14.76 -16.22 30.86
C PRO A 483 -13.52 -16.21 29.97
N ARG A 484 -13.63 -15.51 28.85
CA ARG A 484 -12.54 -15.34 27.89
C ARG A 484 -11.91 -13.98 28.10
N LEU A 485 -10.59 -13.89 28.13
CA LEU A 485 -9.89 -12.62 28.36
C LEU A 485 -9.13 -12.23 27.09
N VAL A 486 -9.44 -11.06 26.55
CA VAL A 486 -8.73 -10.42 25.44
C VAL A 486 -7.78 -9.39 26.02
N THR A 487 -6.49 -9.66 25.91
CA THR A 487 -5.47 -8.81 26.53
C THR A 487 -4.99 -7.72 25.57
N LEU A 488 -4.94 -6.48 26.05
CA LEU A 488 -4.30 -5.35 25.38
C LEU A 488 -2.88 -5.22 25.91
N GLY A 489 -1.92 -5.33 24.99
CA GLY A 489 -0.56 -5.66 25.37
C GLY A 489 0.33 -4.50 25.84
N GLY A 490 1.38 -4.95 26.52
CA GLY A 490 2.69 -4.33 26.67
C GLY A 490 3.69 -5.00 25.73
N ASP A 491 4.92 -5.30 26.19
CA ASP A 491 5.84 -6.17 25.47
C ASP A 491 5.37 -7.65 25.48
N HIS A 492 5.93 -8.49 24.61
CA HIS A 492 5.39 -9.82 24.37
C HIS A 492 5.55 -10.78 25.58
N THR A 493 6.38 -10.43 26.57
CA THR A 493 6.59 -11.21 27.79
C THR A 493 5.31 -11.42 28.61
N ILE A 494 4.32 -10.53 28.48
CA ILE A 494 3.03 -10.64 29.15
C ILE A 494 2.31 -11.96 28.87
N VAL A 495 2.67 -12.67 27.79
CA VAL A 495 2.05 -13.94 27.41
C VAL A 495 2.44 -15.07 28.35
N LEU A 496 3.64 -15.07 28.93
CA LEU A 496 4.05 -16.13 29.87
C LEU A 496 3.12 -16.26 31.10
N PRO A 497 2.82 -15.20 31.88
CA PRO A 497 1.89 -15.30 33.00
C PRO A 497 0.44 -15.63 32.56
N ILE A 498 0.06 -15.28 31.33
CA ILE A 498 -1.22 -15.68 30.73
C ILE A 498 -1.24 -17.21 30.52
N LEU A 499 -0.22 -17.77 29.88
CA LEU A 499 -0.12 -19.21 29.64
C LEU A 499 -0.08 -20.01 30.96
N ARG A 500 0.63 -19.52 31.97
CA ARG A 500 0.60 -20.11 33.33
C ARG A 500 -0.81 -20.15 33.91
N SER A 501 -1.57 -19.07 33.72
CA SER A 501 -2.95 -18.98 34.21
C SER A 501 -3.89 -19.90 33.43
N LEU A 502 -3.78 -19.94 32.10
CA LEU A 502 -4.57 -20.83 31.23
C LEU A 502 -4.29 -22.31 31.52
N ASN A 503 -3.02 -22.67 31.78
CA ASN A 503 -2.65 -24.06 32.05
C ASN A 503 -3.34 -24.64 33.30
N LYS A 504 -3.63 -23.80 34.30
CA LYS A 504 -4.38 -24.18 35.51
C LYS A 504 -5.79 -24.67 35.17
N VAL A 505 -6.43 -24.10 34.14
CA VAL A 505 -7.81 -24.41 33.73
C VAL A 505 -7.85 -25.44 32.59
N TYR A 506 -7.08 -25.22 31.52
CA TYR A 506 -7.16 -25.99 30.27
C TYR A 506 -6.00 -26.97 30.09
N GLY A 507 -4.89 -26.79 30.81
CA GLY A 507 -3.64 -27.52 30.55
C GLY A 507 -2.84 -26.94 29.39
N PRO A 508 -1.91 -27.71 28.82
CA PRO A 508 -1.09 -27.23 27.71
C PRO A 508 -1.96 -26.86 26.51
N VAL A 509 -1.79 -25.64 26.00
CA VAL A 509 -2.56 -25.11 24.86
C VAL A 509 -1.68 -25.02 23.62
N SER A 510 -2.27 -25.13 22.44
CA SER A 510 -1.56 -24.79 21.20
C SER A 510 -1.52 -23.30 21.03
N VAL A 511 -0.40 -22.78 20.53
CA VAL A 511 -0.26 -21.35 20.27
C VAL A 511 -0.26 -21.10 18.78
N ILE A 512 -1.11 -20.17 18.34
CA ILE A 512 -1.00 -19.52 17.04
C ILE A 512 -0.33 -18.17 17.31
N HIS A 513 0.88 -18.01 16.80
CA HIS A 513 1.74 -16.86 17.08
C HIS A 513 1.99 -16.07 15.80
N PHE A 514 1.43 -14.87 15.69
CA PHE A 514 1.72 -13.96 14.59
C PHE A 514 2.76 -12.94 15.04
N ASP A 515 3.95 -13.00 14.46
CA ASP A 515 5.11 -12.21 14.87
C ASP A 515 6.14 -12.14 13.74
N ALA A 516 7.03 -11.15 13.76
CA ALA A 516 8.24 -11.15 12.95
C ALA A 516 9.35 -12.06 13.51
N HIS A 517 9.31 -12.37 14.81
CA HIS A 517 10.30 -13.07 15.62
C HIS A 517 9.78 -14.39 16.16
N LEU A 518 10.70 -15.30 16.49
CA LEU A 518 10.34 -16.62 17.03
C LEU A 518 9.85 -16.55 18.47
N ASP A 519 10.43 -15.65 19.27
CA ASP A 519 10.25 -15.52 20.72
C ASP A 519 10.48 -16.81 21.55
N THR A 520 11.16 -17.76 20.93
CA THR A 520 11.65 -19.02 21.49
C THR A 520 13.14 -19.00 21.76
N TRP A 521 13.79 -17.83 21.80
CA TRP A 521 15.24 -17.74 22.00
C TRP A 521 15.65 -18.38 23.33
N ALA A 522 16.65 -19.26 23.29
CA ALA A 522 17.23 -19.81 24.50
C ALA A 522 17.72 -18.65 25.40
N PRO A 523 17.40 -18.65 26.70
CA PRO A 523 17.85 -17.59 27.60
C PRO A 523 19.37 -17.41 27.53
N PRO A 524 19.89 -16.17 27.55
CA PRO A 524 21.32 -15.93 27.45
C PRO A 524 22.11 -16.74 28.51
N PRO A 525 23.30 -17.29 28.20
CA PRO A 525 24.02 -18.18 29.12
C PRO A 525 24.35 -17.60 30.51
N LEU A 526 24.37 -16.27 30.63
CA LEU A 526 24.64 -15.56 31.89
C LEU A 526 23.37 -15.12 32.64
N SER A 527 22.20 -15.29 32.03
CA SER A 527 20.92 -14.95 32.64
C SER A 527 20.52 -16.02 33.67
N THR A 528 20.25 -15.60 34.90
CA THR A 528 19.74 -16.48 35.98
C THR A 528 18.46 -15.91 36.57
N GLY A 529 17.61 -16.79 37.13
CA GLY A 529 16.33 -16.40 37.72
C GLY A 529 15.47 -15.59 36.75
N ILE A 530 14.95 -14.45 37.22
CA ILE A 530 14.08 -13.56 36.44
C ILE A 530 14.75 -13.00 35.17
N GLY A 531 16.09 -12.86 35.15
CA GLY A 531 16.82 -12.34 33.99
C GLY A 531 16.80 -13.27 32.77
N ARG A 532 16.31 -14.51 32.93
CA ARG A 532 16.06 -15.45 31.82
C ARG A 532 14.81 -15.11 31.03
N ILE A 533 13.86 -14.39 31.64
CA ILE A 533 12.55 -14.09 31.06
C ILE A 533 12.61 -12.71 30.42
N ASN A 534 12.45 -12.67 29.10
CA ASN A 534 12.31 -11.43 28.34
C ASN A 534 11.42 -11.64 27.12
N HIS A 535 11.18 -10.55 26.38
CA HIS A 535 10.24 -10.55 25.26
C HIS A 535 10.62 -11.48 24.10
N GLY A 536 11.85 -11.98 24.04
CA GLY A 536 12.28 -12.97 23.05
C GLY A 536 12.48 -14.40 23.59
N SER A 537 12.42 -14.64 24.90
CA SER A 537 12.70 -15.97 25.48
C SER A 537 11.50 -16.63 26.13
N PHE A 538 10.38 -15.94 26.23
CA PHE A 538 9.28 -16.36 27.07
C PHE A 538 8.61 -17.65 26.60
N PHE A 539 8.59 -17.97 25.29
CA PHE A 539 8.08 -19.27 24.83
C PHE A 539 9.03 -20.42 25.13
N ALA A 540 10.35 -20.19 25.13
CA ALA A 540 11.30 -21.20 25.60
C ALA A 540 11.03 -21.56 27.07
N ILE A 541 10.81 -20.54 27.90
CA ILE A 541 10.41 -20.73 29.31
C ILE A 541 9.04 -21.40 29.41
N ALA A 542 8.08 -21.03 28.57
CA ALA A 542 6.76 -21.66 28.54
C ALA A 542 6.82 -23.16 28.19
N ALA A 543 7.72 -23.57 27.31
CA ALA A 543 7.95 -24.98 27.01
C ALA A 543 8.66 -25.72 28.15
N GLU A 544 9.66 -25.10 28.78
CA GLU A 544 10.31 -25.64 30.00
C GLU A 544 9.28 -25.89 31.12
N GLU A 545 8.27 -25.01 31.22
CA GLU A 545 7.18 -25.11 32.19
C GLU A 545 5.98 -25.95 31.71
N HIS A 546 6.08 -26.58 30.54
CA HIS A 546 5.04 -27.43 29.94
C HIS A 546 3.68 -26.72 29.76
N LEU A 547 3.71 -25.43 29.40
CA LEU A 547 2.52 -24.60 29.23
C LEU A 547 1.93 -24.68 27.81
N ILE A 548 2.75 -25.05 26.82
CA ILE A 548 2.36 -25.12 25.41
C ILE A 548 2.39 -26.56 24.89
N ALA A 549 1.52 -26.86 23.94
CA ALA A 549 1.46 -28.15 23.26
C ALA A 549 2.42 -28.20 22.05
N ASN A 550 2.87 -29.40 21.68
CA ASN A 550 3.84 -29.66 20.59
C ASN A 550 3.22 -29.57 19.18
N ASN A 551 2.21 -28.73 19.02
CA ASN A 551 1.44 -28.52 17.81
C ASN A 551 1.14 -27.03 17.60
N SER A 552 2.04 -26.17 18.08
CA SER A 552 1.97 -24.72 17.93
C SER A 552 2.54 -24.27 16.58
N ILE A 553 2.22 -23.06 16.14
CA ILE A 553 2.61 -22.52 14.83
C ILE A 553 2.85 -21.01 14.87
N HIS A 554 3.91 -20.60 14.17
CA HIS A 554 4.24 -19.21 13.89
C HIS A 554 3.74 -18.78 12.51
N GLY A 555 3.38 -17.52 12.34
CA GLY A 555 3.05 -16.90 11.07
C GLY A 555 3.68 -15.51 10.93
N GLY A 556 4.45 -15.32 9.85
CA GLY A 556 5.03 -14.01 9.50
C GLY A 556 6.50 -13.83 9.91
N ILE A 557 7.17 -14.92 10.29
CA ILE A 557 8.56 -14.91 10.76
C ILE A 557 9.51 -14.43 9.66
N ARG A 558 10.38 -13.48 10.00
CA ARG A 558 11.38 -12.93 9.06
C ARG A 558 12.60 -12.30 9.70
N CYS A 559 12.71 -12.30 11.03
CA CYS A 559 13.84 -11.70 11.73
C CYS A 559 15.15 -12.42 11.40
N HIS A 560 16.28 -11.76 11.70
CA HIS A 560 17.59 -12.35 11.46
C HIS A 560 17.90 -13.45 12.50
N MET A 561 18.10 -14.69 12.03
CA MET A 561 18.34 -15.86 12.90
C MET A 561 19.37 -16.84 12.32
N GLY A 562 19.97 -17.64 13.19
CA GLY A 562 20.82 -18.77 12.85
C GLY A 562 20.03 -20.08 12.68
N ARG A 563 20.69 -21.11 12.13
CA ARG A 563 20.04 -22.42 11.93
C ARG A 563 19.71 -23.12 13.25
N GLN A 564 20.53 -22.91 14.28
CA GLN A 564 20.31 -23.49 15.61
C GLN A 564 19.03 -22.98 16.24
N ASP A 565 18.64 -21.73 15.96
CA ASP A 565 17.44 -21.12 16.52
C ASP A 565 16.18 -21.79 15.97
N ILE A 566 16.17 -22.14 14.68
CA ILE A 566 15.07 -22.90 14.05
C ILE A 566 14.96 -24.31 14.61
N VAL A 567 16.10 -24.96 14.88
CA VAL A 567 16.12 -26.30 15.51
C VAL A 567 15.54 -26.20 16.92
N HIS A 568 15.96 -25.22 17.71
CA HIS A 568 15.44 -25.00 19.04
C HIS A 568 13.94 -24.65 19.03
N ASP A 569 13.49 -23.81 18.11
CA ASP A 569 12.07 -23.48 17.91
C ASP A 569 11.21 -24.73 17.64
N THR A 570 11.74 -25.65 16.84
CA THR A 570 11.11 -26.95 16.56
C THR A 570 11.05 -27.82 17.83
N GLU A 571 12.09 -27.80 18.66
CA GLU A 571 12.13 -28.52 19.95
C GLU A 571 11.15 -27.94 20.98
N VAL A 572 10.98 -26.61 20.99
CA VAL A 572 9.98 -25.89 21.80
C VAL A 572 8.54 -26.26 21.39
N GLY A 573 8.35 -26.67 20.12
CA GLY A 573 7.11 -27.26 19.63
C GLY A 573 6.38 -26.43 18.58
N PHE A 574 7.07 -25.47 17.96
CA PHE A 574 6.54 -24.64 16.89
C PHE A 574 6.85 -25.20 15.50
N GLN A 575 5.93 -24.93 14.58
CA GLN A 575 6.17 -24.97 13.16
C GLN A 575 6.20 -23.54 12.62
N LEU A 576 7.03 -23.27 11.62
CA LEU A 576 7.22 -21.93 11.09
C LEU A 576 6.51 -21.73 9.74
N ILE A 577 5.84 -20.58 9.60
CA ILE A 577 5.44 -19.98 8.34
C ILE A 577 6.16 -18.63 8.24
N SER A 578 7.02 -18.46 7.23
CA SER A 578 7.77 -17.22 7.06
C SER A 578 6.90 -16.09 6.53
N ALA A 579 7.40 -14.86 6.56
CA ALA A 579 6.71 -13.75 5.93
C ALA A 579 6.55 -13.96 4.41
N GLU A 580 7.57 -14.48 3.73
CA GLU A 580 7.58 -14.71 2.28
C GLU A 580 6.65 -15.84 1.84
N ASP A 581 6.38 -16.82 2.71
CA ASP A 581 5.49 -17.95 2.42
C ASP A 581 4.09 -17.50 1.97
N ILE A 582 3.64 -16.30 2.35
CA ILE A 582 2.35 -15.77 1.93
C ILE A 582 2.30 -15.43 0.43
N ASP A 583 3.42 -15.02 -0.17
CA ASP A 583 3.51 -14.70 -1.60
C ASP A 583 3.44 -15.98 -2.45
N ASP A 584 3.93 -17.10 -1.91
CA ASP A 584 3.98 -18.40 -2.57
C ASP A 584 2.68 -19.21 -2.37
N TYR A 585 2.15 -19.25 -1.15
CA TYR A 585 1.00 -20.08 -0.79
C TYR A 585 -0.34 -19.34 -0.90
N GLY A 586 -0.34 -18.03 -0.67
CA GLY A 586 -1.55 -17.23 -0.48
C GLY A 586 -2.23 -17.49 0.88
N VAL A 587 -3.12 -16.57 1.26
CA VAL A 587 -3.83 -16.56 2.55
C VAL A 587 -4.55 -17.90 2.85
N ASP A 588 -5.30 -18.45 1.89
CA ASP A 588 -6.09 -19.68 2.08
C ASP A 588 -5.25 -20.90 2.47
N GLN A 589 -4.05 -21.04 1.91
CA GLN A 589 -3.16 -22.14 2.25
C GLN A 589 -2.47 -21.92 3.59
N ILE A 590 -2.14 -20.68 3.95
CA ILE A 590 -1.66 -20.33 5.29
C ILE A 590 -2.69 -20.75 6.34
N ILE A 591 -3.97 -20.44 6.08
CA ILE A 591 -5.09 -20.85 6.94
C ILE A 591 -5.15 -22.38 7.07
N SER A 592 -5.10 -23.10 5.95
CA SER A 592 -5.13 -24.56 5.97
C SER A 592 -3.96 -25.17 6.75
N LYS A 593 -2.75 -24.60 6.64
CA LYS A 593 -1.56 -25.07 7.37
C LYS A 593 -1.70 -24.84 8.87
N ILE A 594 -2.17 -23.66 9.27
CA ILE A 594 -2.39 -23.33 10.68
C ILE A 594 -3.39 -24.31 11.29
N ARG A 595 -4.55 -24.52 10.66
CA ARG A 595 -5.56 -25.47 11.14
C ARG A 595 -5.05 -26.90 11.21
N GLN A 596 -4.34 -27.35 10.18
CA GLN A 596 -3.77 -28.70 10.17
C GLN A 596 -2.77 -28.90 11.32
N ARG A 597 -2.02 -27.86 11.67
CA ARG A 597 -1.02 -27.92 12.75
C ARG A 597 -1.69 -27.95 14.12
N VAL A 598 -2.61 -27.03 14.41
CA VAL A 598 -3.24 -26.96 15.74
C VAL A 598 -4.28 -28.06 15.96
N GLY A 599 -5.03 -28.46 14.93
CA GLY A 599 -6.06 -29.49 15.06
C GLY A 599 -7.17 -29.06 16.03
N ASN A 600 -7.56 -29.95 16.96
CA ASN A 600 -8.69 -29.73 17.88
C ASN A 600 -8.25 -29.42 19.33
N SER A 601 -6.99 -29.05 19.54
CA SER A 601 -6.52 -28.67 20.88
C SER A 601 -7.12 -27.33 21.32
N PRO A 602 -7.15 -27.01 22.63
CA PRO A 602 -7.41 -25.65 23.07
C PRO A 602 -6.32 -24.72 22.51
N VAL A 603 -6.73 -23.63 21.86
CA VAL A 603 -5.84 -22.70 21.17
C VAL A 603 -5.77 -21.35 21.90
N TYR A 604 -4.55 -20.85 22.08
CA TYR A 604 -4.26 -19.47 22.43
C TYR A 604 -3.74 -18.73 21.19
N LEU A 605 -4.35 -17.58 20.89
CA LEU A 605 -3.93 -16.71 19.79
C LEU A 605 -3.11 -15.54 20.36
N SER A 606 -1.86 -15.43 19.92
CA SER A 606 -0.97 -14.31 20.23
C SER A 606 -0.65 -13.54 18.95
N LEU A 607 -0.79 -12.23 18.98
CA LEU A 607 -0.53 -11.34 17.85
C LEU A 607 0.40 -10.22 18.30
N ASP A 608 1.66 -10.28 17.89
CA ASP A 608 2.56 -9.13 17.89
C ASP A 608 2.24 -8.25 16.69
N ILE A 609 2.19 -6.94 16.93
CA ILE A 609 1.91 -5.98 15.86
C ILE A 609 3.04 -5.90 14.83
N ASP A 610 4.26 -6.28 15.21
CA ASP A 610 5.41 -6.25 14.32
C ASP A 610 5.38 -7.33 13.22
N VAL A 611 4.43 -8.27 13.26
CA VAL A 611 4.13 -9.14 12.12
C VAL A 611 3.75 -8.32 10.88
N ILE A 612 3.14 -7.16 11.10
CA ILE A 612 2.72 -6.23 10.05
C ILE A 612 3.92 -5.39 9.61
N ASP A 613 4.02 -5.13 8.30
CA ASP A 613 5.11 -4.31 7.76
C ASP A 613 5.19 -2.93 8.46
N PRO A 614 6.39 -2.44 8.81
CA PRO A 614 6.58 -1.13 9.45
C PRO A 614 6.03 0.07 8.66
N GLY A 615 5.79 -0.08 7.35
CA GLY A 615 5.06 0.91 6.56
C GLY A 615 3.60 1.10 6.98
N LEU A 616 3.00 0.13 7.67
CA LEU A 616 1.62 0.13 8.18
C LEU A 616 1.58 0.12 9.71
N ALA A 617 2.52 -0.58 10.36
CA ALA A 617 2.67 -0.63 11.81
C ALA A 617 4.05 -0.10 12.26
N PRO A 618 4.34 1.21 12.10
CA PRO A 618 5.67 1.76 12.39
C PRO A 618 6.02 1.79 13.88
N ALA A 619 5.03 1.70 14.77
CA ALA A 619 5.17 1.89 16.20
C ALA A 619 5.27 0.54 16.93
N THR A 620 6.44 -0.08 16.85
CA THR A 620 6.79 -1.30 17.59
C THR A 620 8.24 -1.27 18.09
N GLY A 621 8.54 -2.12 19.07
CA GLY A 621 9.84 -2.24 19.72
C GLY A 621 10.94 -2.63 18.74
N THR A 622 10.68 -3.65 17.93
CA THR A 622 11.65 -4.36 17.06
C THR A 622 11.11 -4.46 15.62
N PRO A 623 11.04 -3.36 14.86
CA PRO A 623 10.43 -3.39 13.54
C PRO A 623 11.29 -4.17 12.53
N GLU A 624 10.69 -5.16 11.88
CA GLU A 624 11.32 -5.94 10.79
C GLU A 624 10.65 -5.62 9.44
N VAL A 625 11.43 -5.30 8.41
CA VAL A 625 10.90 -4.94 7.08
C VAL A 625 10.37 -6.16 6.32
N GLY A 626 9.41 -5.98 5.41
CA GLY A 626 8.87 -7.07 4.59
C GLY A 626 7.81 -7.89 5.32
N GLY A 627 7.04 -7.25 6.21
CA GLY A 627 5.96 -7.90 6.95
C GLY A 627 4.68 -8.08 6.15
N TRP A 628 3.71 -8.76 6.74
CA TRP A 628 2.38 -8.92 6.15
C TRP A 628 1.61 -7.59 6.17
N THR A 629 0.61 -7.47 5.30
CA THR A 629 -0.24 -6.28 5.25
C THR A 629 -1.41 -6.37 6.23
N THR A 630 -2.06 -5.24 6.53
CA THR A 630 -3.28 -5.24 7.34
C THR A 630 -4.41 -6.08 6.70
N PRO A 631 -4.64 -6.07 5.36
CA PRO A 631 -5.51 -7.04 4.71
C PRO A 631 -5.10 -8.50 4.91
N ASP A 632 -3.81 -8.83 4.86
CA ASP A 632 -3.35 -10.22 5.02
C ASP A 632 -3.67 -10.74 6.42
N ILE A 633 -3.25 -10.00 7.44
CA ILE A 633 -3.54 -10.34 8.84
C ILE A 633 -5.03 -10.36 9.08
N THR A 634 -5.78 -9.34 8.64
CA THR A 634 -7.23 -9.34 8.85
C THR A 634 -7.93 -10.44 8.06
N SER A 635 -7.41 -10.89 6.91
CA SER A 635 -7.98 -12.01 6.14
C SER A 635 -7.65 -13.34 6.77
N ILE A 636 -6.40 -13.58 7.20
CA ILE A 636 -5.98 -14.77 7.94
C ILE A 636 -6.75 -14.86 9.25
N ALA A 637 -6.86 -13.75 9.97
CA ALA A 637 -7.60 -13.64 11.20
C ALA A 637 -9.12 -13.80 10.96
N ALA A 638 -9.69 -13.14 9.94
CA ALA A 638 -11.09 -13.29 9.53
C ALA A 638 -11.44 -14.72 9.10
N ALA A 639 -10.50 -15.38 8.42
CA ALA A 639 -10.73 -16.67 7.81
C ALA A 639 -10.41 -17.76 8.82
N GLU A 640 -11.35 -18.02 9.70
CA GLU A 640 -11.43 -19.21 10.51
C GLU A 640 -10.20 -19.59 11.40
N ILE A 641 -9.09 -18.84 11.40
CA ILE A 641 -8.03 -18.96 12.40
C ILE A 641 -8.45 -18.27 13.69
N ILE A 642 -9.16 -17.13 13.57
CA ILE A 642 -9.99 -16.70 14.68
C ILE A 642 -11.23 -17.62 14.80
N PHE A 643 -11.60 -18.56 13.91
CA PHE A 643 -12.73 -19.50 14.19
C PHE A 643 -12.38 -20.60 15.19
N ASP A 644 -11.12 -20.99 15.40
CA ASP A 644 -10.80 -21.87 16.54
C ASP A 644 -10.72 -21.07 17.85
N PHE A 645 -10.37 -19.78 17.77
CA PHE A 645 -10.49 -18.81 18.87
C PHE A 645 -11.93 -18.27 19.07
N LEU A 646 -12.79 -18.32 18.04
CA LEU A 646 -14.21 -17.93 17.98
C LEU A 646 -15.13 -19.15 18.02
N ASN A 647 -14.64 -20.38 18.02
CA ASN A 647 -15.36 -21.55 18.54
C ASN A 647 -15.32 -21.49 20.06
N MET A 648 -14.26 -20.91 20.61
CA MET A 648 -14.30 -20.33 21.93
C MET A 648 -15.29 -19.17 22.02
N MET A 649 -15.66 -18.42 20.96
CA MET A 649 -16.67 -17.33 20.97
C MET A 649 -17.98 -17.57 20.16
N GLN A 650 -18.32 -18.82 19.82
CA GLN A 650 -19.63 -19.28 19.34
C GLN A 650 -20.13 -18.80 17.95
N MET A 651 -19.61 -19.37 16.85
CA MET A 651 -20.35 -19.41 15.56
C MET A 651 -20.42 -20.83 15.01
N ASP A 652 -21.59 -21.29 14.56
CA ASP A 652 -21.84 -22.68 14.12
C ASP A 652 -21.25 -23.02 12.73
N ALA A 653 -20.73 -22.03 12.00
CA ALA A 653 -20.09 -22.17 10.70
C ALA A 653 -19.26 -20.91 10.38
N PRO A 654 -18.25 -21.00 9.49
CA PRO A 654 -17.62 -19.82 8.92
C PRO A 654 -18.66 -18.88 8.30
N PRO A 655 -18.48 -17.56 8.43
CA PRO A 655 -19.21 -16.65 7.59
C PRO A 655 -18.83 -16.93 6.15
N LYS A 656 -19.83 -17.20 5.31
CA LYS A 656 -19.59 -17.39 3.88
C LYS A 656 -18.91 -16.13 3.37
N PRO A 657 -17.83 -16.23 2.57
CA PRO A 657 -17.28 -15.08 1.90
C PRO A 657 -18.41 -14.34 1.21
N HIS A 658 -18.44 -13.00 1.32
CA HIS A 658 -19.48 -12.22 0.67
C HIS A 658 -19.48 -12.54 -0.83
N VAL A 659 -20.52 -13.26 -1.28
CA VAL A 659 -20.77 -13.54 -2.69
C VAL A 659 -21.75 -12.50 -3.20
N GLY A 660 -21.36 -11.24 -3.12
CA GLY A 660 -22.16 -10.13 -3.60
C GLY A 660 -21.31 -9.12 -4.35
N PRO A 661 -21.93 -8.20 -5.10
CA PRO A 661 -21.22 -7.26 -5.96
C PRO A 661 -20.48 -6.12 -5.21
N PHE A 662 -20.26 -6.25 -3.90
CA PHE A 662 -19.72 -5.20 -3.01
C PHE A 662 -18.55 -5.72 -2.16
#